data_AF-E4NJA3-F1
#
_entry.id   AF-E4NJA3-F1
#
_cell.length_a   1.000
_cell.length_b   1.000
_cell.length_c   1.000
_cell.angle_alpha   90.00
_cell.angle_beta   90.00
_cell.angle_gamma   90.00
#
_symmetry.space_group_name_H-M   'P 1'
#
loop_
_entity.id
_entity.type
_entity.pdbx_description
1 polymer ?
#
loop_
_entity_poly.entity_id
_entity_poly.type
_entity_poly.pdbx_seq_one_letter_code
_entity_poly.pdbx_strand_id
1 'polypeptide(L)'
;MSNGLARAAVRFRPASFAGTFLALLFASAIVTACGVLLQTGLTASVQPSRYADVPVVVAADQQVKVEVARGEDRETVAQPLPERARLDAALTTTVASLPGVAQALPDSAFPVSVASAPSSSSASSAGSTSAPSDLPGLTGRGWAALGIGPGERLAEGRAPADGELVLDAASARAAHLSPGDSVTVATPAGSASYRVSGLAEARPGSATAWFSDRTADRISGHPGRIDAIAVRPAAGTDPRALAAELRHSLDGRAQVSTGLQRGTVEQPALHEARAMLTALGASFGGVATMTAVFVVVSTVALATGQRAREFALLRTIGATPRQIRRSIAAEAVLVAPLAAAVGVLPGLALARWWFGELVARAAVPADVVLGVGPLPVLAAVAACTVTALAAGWFAARRSARMRPAQALGEANTGPGCPGPVRTVTGAVFTAGAVAFAVVAANLTGAAAANTALGVVLCFLVSVALLGPWLVRGAVGLVGVLLRAGGAPASLAADNARASSRRLASATVPIVMVTAFCGTLVFLQSSLQHTAAEHVRQGLTADQVVSAQAGRPGLDAGTVERASQLPGVAAAVGLRPTGLVYQQSDVLATATALGVEGDPAALPSVLDLGVRSGSLADLSRSADTVALDATLADSLGVRVGDRAPLWLGDGHKAEPTVVATYSRGLGLGEALLPGATVAAHSDSPYLARLLVSRAPGADRAATAEALSGLAPGGLTVTDRQGYAAQADRQRELSGWANNVMAGVLAGFAALAAANTLVMTVLDRRREIALLRLAGTTRRQVRAMLRWEALLIALIGLATGTAIAWTTLTPITRALTSASPYVPLGTALPLAAGAALLCLAATALPGRALLRSRPTATR
;
A
#
# COMPACT_ATOMS: atom_id res chain seq x y z
N MET A 1 34.96 36.77 4.77
CA MET A 1 35.76 35.70 5.41
C MET A 1 35.04 34.34 5.53
N SER A 2 33.77 34.26 5.93
CA SER A 2 33.07 32.97 6.15
C SER A 2 32.99 32.06 4.91
N ASN A 3 32.72 32.62 3.72
CA ASN A 3 32.63 31.84 2.47
C ASN A 3 33.99 31.31 1.99
N GLY A 4 35.08 32.03 2.29
CA GLY A 4 36.43 31.60 1.96
C GLY A 4 36.88 30.40 2.81
N LEU A 5 36.60 30.46 4.12
CA LEU A 5 36.86 29.34 5.04
C LEU A 5 36.02 28.10 4.68
N ALA A 6 34.75 28.29 4.30
CA ALA A 6 33.88 27.20 3.87
C ALA A 6 34.41 26.50 2.61
N ARG A 7 34.79 27.26 1.57
CA ARG A 7 35.37 26.69 0.33
C ARG A 7 36.70 25.98 0.57
N ALA A 8 37.55 26.53 1.42
CA ALA A 8 38.81 25.87 1.80
C ALA A 8 38.55 24.56 2.54
N ALA A 9 37.62 24.53 3.49
CA ALA A 9 37.26 23.33 4.22
C ALA A 9 36.80 22.19 3.29
N VAL A 10 35.97 22.51 2.29
CA VAL A 10 35.51 21.54 1.27
C VAL A 10 36.69 20.97 0.48
N ARG A 11 37.65 21.82 0.08
CA ARG A 11 38.79 21.42 -0.75
C ARG A 11 39.80 20.53 -0.02
N PHE A 12 40.06 20.80 1.26
CA PHE A 12 41.12 20.10 2.01
C PHE A 12 40.66 18.82 2.72
N ARG A 13 39.35 18.53 2.82
CA ARG A 13 38.83 17.32 3.48
C ARG A 13 37.68 16.63 2.71
N PRO A 14 37.93 16.10 1.51
CA PRO A 14 36.88 15.54 0.66
C PRO A 14 36.10 14.38 1.30
N ALA A 15 36.72 13.58 2.17
CA ALA A 15 36.08 12.40 2.77
C ALA A 15 34.88 12.74 3.68
N SER A 16 34.98 13.78 4.51
CA SER A 16 33.87 14.19 5.41
C SER A 16 32.72 14.83 4.63
N PHE A 17 33.04 15.53 3.54
CA PHE A 17 32.05 16.16 2.68
C PHE A 17 31.37 15.14 1.76
N ALA A 18 32.09 14.14 1.26
CA ALA A 18 31.52 13.06 0.46
C ALA A 18 30.43 12.29 1.22
N GLY A 19 30.65 11.97 2.49
CA GLY A 19 29.63 11.30 3.31
C GLY A 19 28.37 12.14 3.52
N THR A 20 28.53 13.44 3.78
CA THR A 20 27.41 14.38 3.92
C THR A 20 26.67 14.58 2.60
N PHE A 21 27.42 14.70 1.50
CA PHE A 21 26.88 14.84 0.15
C PHE A 21 26.08 13.61 -0.26
N LEU A 22 26.61 12.40 -0.06
CA LEU A 22 25.90 11.14 -0.35
C LEU A 22 24.63 11.02 0.50
N ALA A 23 24.72 11.28 1.80
CA ALA A 23 23.55 11.24 2.67
C ALA A 23 22.41 12.18 2.19
N LEU A 24 22.75 13.41 1.81
CA LEU A 24 21.80 14.40 1.29
C LEU A 24 21.28 14.05 -0.12
N LEU A 25 22.12 13.46 -0.97
CA LEU A 25 21.74 13.00 -2.30
C LEU A 25 20.67 11.90 -2.20
N PHE A 26 20.90 10.87 -1.39
CA PHE A 26 19.94 9.78 -1.24
C PHE A 26 18.69 10.20 -0.46
N ALA A 27 18.83 11.10 0.53
CA ALA A 27 17.69 11.74 1.17
C ALA A 27 16.80 12.45 0.14
N SER A 28 17.40 13.28 -0.72
CA SER A 28 16.67 13.98 -1.79
C SER A 28 16.04 13.01 -2.78
N ALA A 29 16.75 11.93 -3.16
CA ALA A 29 16.22 10.92 -4.08
C ALA A 29 14.92 10.29 -3.56
N ILE A 30 14.89 9.90 -2.29
CA ILE A 30 13.72 9.23 -1.70
C ILE A 30 12.58 10.21 -1.46
N VAL A 31 12.88 11.41 -0.95
CA VAL A 31 11.87 12.46 -0.76
C VAL A 31 11.26 12.87 -2.11
N THR A 32 12.07 12.95 -3.16
CA THR A 32 11.59 13.20 -4.54
C THR A 32 10.72 12.05 -5.01
N ALA A 33 11.13 10.79 -4.83
CA ALA A 33 10.36 9.64 -5.28
C ALA A 33 8.99 9.54 -4.59
N CYS A 34 8.97 9.63 -3.26
CA CYS A 34 7.73 9.61 -2.48
C CYS A 34 6.86 10.85 -2.77
N GLY A 35 7.49 12.02 -2.92
CA GLY A 35 6.77 13.26 -3.24
C GLY A 35 6.15 13.26 -4.63
N VAL A 36 6.78 12.64 -5.63
CA VAL A 36 6.19 12.46 -6.97
C VAL A 36 5.02 11.48 -6.92
N LEU A 37 5.11 10.39 -6.17
CA LEU A 37 3.98 9.47 -5.97
C LEU A 37 2.83 10.14 -5.23
N LEU A 38 3.12 10.92 -4.18
CA LEU A 38 2.14 11.71 -3.44
C LEU A 38 1.47 12.75 -4.35
N GLN A 39 2.26 13.51 -5.11
CA GLN A 39 1.70 14.46 -6.08
C GLN A 39 0.84 13.73 -7.10
N THR A 40 1.29 12.58 -7.61
CA THR A 40 0.49 11.77 -8.54
C THR A 40 -0.82 11.35 -7.89
N GLY A 41 -0.84 10.86 -6.66
CA GLY A 41 -2.08 10.55 -5.93
C GLY A 41 -3.01 11.76 -5.78
N LEU A 42 -2.47 12.95 -5.53
CA LEU A 42 -3.24 14.19 -5.37
C LEU A 42 -3.72 14.79 -6.69
N THR A 43 -2.96 14.64 -7.78
CA THR A 43 -3.23 15.29 -9.07
C THR A 43 -3.65 14.34 -10.19
N ALA A 44 -3.64 13.02 -9.99
CA ALA A 44 -3.88 12.03 -11.03
C ALA A 44 -5.30 12.16 -11.57
N SER A 45 -5.49 12.87 -12.67
CA SER A 45 -6.74 12.86 -13.42
C SER A 45 -6.60 11.99 -14.66
N VAL A 46 -7.58 11.12 -14.88
CA VAL A 46 -7.75 10.45 -16.17
C VAL A 46 -8.58 11.37 -17.05
N GLN A 47 -8.18 11.56 -18.30
CA GLN A 47 -9.02 12.29 -19.25
C GLN A 47 -10.31 11.49 -19.44
N PRO A 48 -11.50 12.12 -19.34
CA PRO A 48 -12.75 11.41 -19.59
C PRO A 48 -12.69 10.87 -21.01
N SER A 49 -12.81 9.56 -21.14
CA SER A 49 -12.81 8.92 -22.43
C SER A 49 -14.26 8.91 -22.91
N ARG A 50 -15.16 8.17 -22.25
CA ARG A 50 -16.58 8.09 -22.64
C ARG A 50 -17.27 9.45 -22.58
N TYR A 51 -17.01 10.24 -21.54
CA TYR A 51 -17.62 11.57 -21.36
C TYR A 51 -16.78 12.72 -21.94
N ALA A 52 -15.98 12.46 -22.98
CA ALA A 52 -15.11 13.47 -23.59
C ALA A 52 -15.93 14.65 -24.16
N ASP A 53 -16.96 14.32 -24.96
CA ASP A 53 -17.80 15.28 -25.69
C ASP A 53 -18.98 15.83 -24.86
N VAL A 54 -19.14 15.34 -23.63
CA VAL A 54 -20.21 15.77 -22.73
C VAL A 54 -19.63 16.71 -21.68
N PRO A 55 -20.00 18.00 -21.66
CA PRO A 55 -19.32 18.97 -20.82
C PRO A 55 -19.70 18.88 -19.33
N VAL A 56 -20.88 18.34 -19.00
CA VAL A 56 -21.35 18.17 -17.61
C VAL A 56 -21.84 16.73 -17.39
N VAL A 57 -21.41 16.09 -16.32
CA VAL A 57 -21.85 14.74 -15.93
C VAL A 57 -22.37 14.79 -14.50
N VAL A 58 -23.54 14.21 -14.26
CA VAL A 58 -24.16 14.06 -12.94
C VAL A 58 -24.08 12.59 -12.54
N ALA A 59 -23.51 12.28 -11.38
CA ALA A 59 -23.35 10.92 -10.87
C ALA A 59 -23.58 10.87 -9.36
N ALA A 60 -23.73 9.68 -8.79
CA ALA A 60 -23.80 9.54 -7.33
C ALA A 60 -22.45 9.84 -6.67
N ASP A 61 -22.47 10.28 -5.41
CA ASP A 61 -21.25 10.47 -4.64
C ASP A 61 -20.58 9.11 -4.36
N GLN A 62 -19.33 8.94 -4.77
CA GLN A 62 -18.57 7.69 -4.64
C GLN A 62 -17.87 7.59 -3.27
N GLN A 63 -18.39 8.29 -2.26
CA GLN A 63 -17.84 8.33 -0.91
C GLN A 63 -18.96 8.33 0.14
N VAL A 64 -18.75 7.60 1.23
CA VAL A 64 -19.50 7.78 2.47
C VAL A 64 -18.90 8.94 3.23
N LYS A 65 -19.72 9.90 3.66
CA LYS A 65 -19.31 11.05 4.47
C LYS A 65 -20.06 11.06 5.79
N VAL A 66 -19.33 11.17 6.88
CA VAL A 66 -19.89 11.30 8.23
C VAL A 66 -19.25 12.49 8.92
N GLU A 67 -20.06 13.32 9.58
CA GLU A 67 -19.57 14.35 10.49
C GLU A 67 -19.20 13.70 11.82
N VAL A 68 -17.94 13.85 12.21
CA VAL A 68 -17.43 13.41 13.52
C VAL A 68 -17.00 14.62 14.32
N ALA A 69 -17.37 14.63 15.60
CA ALA A 69 -17.01 15.70 16.52
C ALA A 69 -15.62 15.43 17.10
N ARG A 70 -14.68 16.36 16.89
CA ARG A 70 -13.31 16.28 17.38
C ARG A 70 -13.04 17.45 18.33
N GLY A 71 -13.43 17.27 19.59
CA GLY A 71 -13.44 18.37 20.56
C GLY A 71 -14.61 19.31 20.30
N GLU A 72 -14.35 20.62 20.15
CA GLU A 72 -15.37 21.61 19.81
C GLU A 72 -15.64 21.71 18.28
N ASP A 73 -14.73 21.18 17.45
CA ASP A 73 -14.83 21.24 15.99
C ASP A 73 -15.54 20.00 15.41
N ARG A 74 -16.27 20.19 14.31
CA ARG A 74 -16.81 19.09 13.50
C ARG A 74 -15.96 18.90 12.25
N GLU A 75 -15.46 17.69 12.05
CA GLU A 75 -14.68 17.30 10.89
C GLU A 75 -15.48 16.29 10.06
N THR A 76 -15.55 16.49 8.74
CA THR A 76 -16.17 15.52 7.84
C THR A 76 -15.14 14.47 7.45
N VAL A 77 -15.35 13.23 7.84
CA VAL A 77 -14.53 12.09 7.41
C VAL A 77 -15.20 11.43 6.22
N ALA A 78 -14.42 11.12 5.18
CA ALA A 78 -14.90 10.52 3.95
C ALA A 78 -14.14 9.21 3.65
N GLN A 79 -14.88 8.18 3.22
CA GLN A 79 -14.31 6.90 2.78
C GLN A 79 -14.86 6.56 1.40
N PRO A 80 -14.01 6.19 0.42
CA PRO A 80 -14.49 5.76 -0.89
C PRO A 80 -15.30 4.47 -0.81
N LEU A 81 -16.28 4.37 -1.70
CA LEU A 81 -17.14 3.21 -1.82
C LEU A 81 -16.43 2.07 -2.56
N PRO A 82 -16.57 0.81 -2.08
CA PRO A 82 -16.01 -0.37 -2.76
C PRO A 82 -16.69 -0.70 -4.11
N GLU A 83 -17.97 -0.37 -4.25
CA GLU A 83 -18.76 -0.57 -5.47
C GLU A 83 -19.25 0.79 -5.98
N ARG A 84 -19.70 0.86 -7.24
CA ARG A 84 -20.22 2.09 -7.82
C ARG A 84 -21.56 2.47 -7.21
N ALA A 85 -21.61 3.62 -6.57
CA ALA A 85 -22.89 4.26 -6.21
C ALA A 85 -23.68 4.63 -7.47
N ARG A 86 -25.01 4.38 -7.45
CA ARG A 86 -25.93 4.65 -8.58
C ARG A 86 -26.96 5.72 -8.23
N LEU A 87 -27.47 6.40 -9.25
CA LEU A 87 -28.54 7.38 -9.14
C LEU A 87 -29.91 6.76 -9.45
N ASP A 88 -30.97 7.36 -8.91
CA ASP A 88 -32.34 7.04 -9.33
C ASP A 88 -32.56 7.52 -10.77
N ALA A 89 -33.05 6.62 -11.63
CA ALA A 89 -33.33 6.92 -13.03
C ALA A 89 -34.30 8.11 -13.20
N ALA A 90 -35.21 8.33 -12.24
CA ALA A 90 -36.15 9.43 -12.24
C ALA A 90 -35.46 10.80 -12.28
N LEU A 91 -34.25 10.92 -11.71
CA LEU A 91 -33.47 12.18 -11.72
C LEU A 91 -33.12 12.65 -13.14
N THR A 92 -33.07 11.75 -14.12
CA THR A 92 -32.85 12.10 -15.52
C THR A 92 -33.91 13.08 -16.03
N THR A 93 -35.18 12.85 -15.66
CA THR A 93 -36.30 13.73 -16.05
C THR A 93 -36.24 15.08 -15.34
N THR A 94 -35.85 15.08 -14.06
CA THR A 94 -35.64 16.32 -13.30
C THR A 94 -34.52 17.15 -13.92
N VAL A 95 -33.38 16.54 -14.25
CA VAL A 95 -32.25 17.21 -14.91
C VAL A 95 -32.63 17.71 -16.30
N ALA A 96 -33.39 16.93 -17.08
CA ALA A 96 -33.87 17.34 -18.40
C ALA A 96 -34.81 18.55 -18.36
N SER A 97 -35.55 18.74 -17.26
CA SER A 97 -36.52 19.85 -17.11
C SER A 97 -35.89 21.20 -16.72
N LEU A 98 -34.60 21.22 -16.38
CA LEU A 98 -33.91 22.43 -15.94
C LEU A 98 -33.59 23.37 -17.12
N PRO A 99 -33.70 24.70 -16.91
CA PRO A 99 -33.33 25.67 -17.93
C PRO A 99 -31.83 25.53 -18.29
N GLY A 100 -31.51 25.69 -19.57
CA GLY A 100 -30.13 25.56 -20.07
C GLY A 100 -29.67 24.13 -20.38
N VAL A 101 -30.47 23.10 -20.08
CA VAL A 101 -30.22 21.70 -20.50
C VAL A 101 -30.87 21.45 -21.85
N ALA A 102 -30.10 21.03 -22.86
CA ALA A 102 -30.63 20.60 -24.15
C ALA A 102 -30.98 19.11 -24.17
N GLN A 103 -30.12 18.27 -23.59
CA GLN A 103 -30.34 16.82 -23.49
C GLN A 103 -29.75 16.30 -22.18
N ALA A 104 -30.48 15.42 -21.51
CA ALA A 104 -29.99 14.62 -20.40
C ALA A 104 -30.10 13.14 -20.81
N LEU A 105 -28.96 12.49 -20.99
CA LEU A 105 -28.87 11.10 -21.45
C LEU A 105 -28.47 10.21 -20.27
N PRO A 106 -29.31 9.24 -19.87
CA PRO A 106 -28.96 8.29 -18.82
C PRO A 106 -27.91 7.31 -19.35
N ASP A 107 -26.91 7.00 -18.54
CA ASP A 107 -25.90 5.98 -18.83
C ASP A 107 -25.94 4.89 -17.76
N SER A 108 -26.21 3.66 -18.19
CA SER A 108 -26.17 2.46 -17.36
C SER A 108 -25.26 1.44 -18.05
N ALA A 109 -24.19 1.04 -17.37
CA ALA A 109 -23.30 0.00 -17.84
C ALA A 109 -23.51 -1.28 -17.02
N PHE A 110 -23.54 -2.42 -17.71
CA PHE A 110 -23.55 -3.72 -17.07
C PHE A 110 -22.74 -4.73 -17.90
N PRO A 111 -22.07 -5.69 -17.26
CA PRO A 111 -21.23 -6.64 -17.98
C PRO A 111 -22.08 -7.68 -18.74
N VAL A 112 -21.76 -7.90 -20.00
CA VAL A 112 -22.43 -8.85 -20.90
C VAL A 112 -21.39 -9.79 -21.51
N SER A 113 -21.66 -11.09 -21.54
CA SER A 113 -20.79 -12.04 -22.24
C SER A 113 -21.56 -12.81 -23.31
N VAL A 114 -20.96 -13.06 -24.45
CA VAL A 114 -21.58 -13.88 -25.50
C VAL A 114 -21.37 -15.35 -25.16
N ALA A 115 -22.46 -16.09 -24.99
CA ALA A 115 -22.44 -17.51 -24.66
C ALA A 115 -22.33 -18.39 -25.91
N SER A 116 -22.93 -17.98 -27.03
CA SER A 116 -22.88 -18.69 -28.33
C SER A 116 -23.28 -17.76 -29.47
N ALA A 117 -22.55 -17.81 -30.58
CA ALA A 117 -22.89 -17.20 -31.86
C ALA A 117 -23.17 -18.30 -32.91
N PRO A 118 -24.16 -18.14 -33.80
CA PRO A 118 -24.47 -19.13 -34.83
C PRO A 118 -23.31 -19.20 -35.83
N SER A 119 -22.75 -20.39 -36.03
CA SER A 119 -21.79 -20.64 -37.10
C SER A 119 -22.51 -20.65 -38.44
N SER A 120 -22.49 -19.54 -39.18
CA SER A 120 -22.94 -19.53 -40.57
C SER A 120 -21.87 -20.17 -41.47
N SER A 121 -21.83 -21.51 -41.52
CA SER A 121 -21.47 -22.26 -42.72
C SER A 121 -21.62 -23.77 -42.49
N SER A 122 -22.65 -24.33 -43.12
CA SER A 122 -22.63 -25.72 -43.55
C SER A 122 -21.61 -25.86 -44.69
N ALA A 123 -20.33 -25.96 -44.35
CA ALA A 123 -19.30 -26.42 -45.26
C ALA A 123 -18.50 -27.51 -44.54
N SER A 124 -18.84 -28.75 -44.85
CA SER A 124 -18.10 -29.94 -44.45
C SER A 124 -16.66 -29.87 -44.97
N SER A 125 -15.71 -29.56 -44.11
CA SER A 125 -14.32 -30.01 -44.26
C SER A 125 -13.81 -30.50 -42.91
N ALA A 126 -13.60 -31.81 -42.84
CA ALA A 126 -12.98 -32.48 -41.72
C ALA A 126 -11.54 -31.96 -41.56
N GLY A 127 -11.17 -31.62 -40.32
CA GLY A 127 -9.77 -31.43 -39.95
C GLY A 127 -9.31 -29.98 -39.77
N SER A 128 -9.98 -29.19 -38.92
CA SER A 128 -9.28 -28.23 -38.06
C SER A 128 -10.15 -27.87 -36.85
N THR A 129 -9.63 -28.11 -35.64
CA THR A 129 -10.19 -27.61 -34.39
C THR A 129 -9.99 -26.09 -34.35
N SER A 130 -10.89 -25.34 -34.99
CA SER A 130 -10.99 -23.90 -34.78
C SER A 130 -11.78 -23.66 -33.49
N ALA A 131 -11.15 -22.96 -32.55
CA ALA A 131 -11.74 -22.57 -31.27
C ALA A 131 -13.03 -21.75 -31.52
N PRO A 132 -14.03 -21.82 -30.62
CA PRO A 132 -15.18 -20.93 -30.69
C PRO A 132 -14.66 -19.48 -30.71
N SER A 133 -15.24 -18.65 -31.57
CA SER A 133 -14.94 -17.22 -31.68
C SER A 133 -15.35 -16.50 -30.40
N ASP A 134 -14.49 -16.56 -29.38
CA ASP A 134 -14.69 -15.90 -28.09
C ASP A 134 -14.63 -14.38 -28.31
N LEU A 135 -15.81 -13.76 -28.45
CA LEU A 135 -15.95 -12.32 -28.31
C LEU A 135 -15.44 -11.91 -26.91
N PRO A 136 -14.66 -10.81 -26.79
CA PRO A 136 -14.32 -10.27 -25.48
C PRO A 136 -15.60 -9.89 -24.73
N GLY A 137 -15.52 -9.83 -23.39
CA GLY A 137 -16.63 -9.35 -22.57
C GLY A 137 -17.15 -8.01 -23.09
N LEU A 138 -18.45 -7.96 -23.39
CA LEU A 138 -19.16 -6.78 -23.87
C LEU A 138 -19.65 -5.96 -22.68
N THR A 139 -19.80 -4.65 -22.89
CA THR A 139 -20.55 -3.78 -21.96
C THR A 139 -21.94 -3.56 -22.52
N GLY A 140 -22.96 -4.01 -21.79
CA GLY A 140 -24.37 -3.73 -22.08
C GLY A 140 -24.76 -2.32 -21.66
N ARG A 141 -25.51 -1.63 -22.52
CA ARG A 141 -26.01 -0.27 -22.29
C ARG A 141 -27.43 -0.07 -22.82
N GLY A 142 -28.14 0.92 -22.27
CA GLY A 142 -29.40 1.40 -22.84
C GLY A 142 -29.16 2.16 -24.16
N TRP A 143 -30.14 2.13 -25.06
CA TRP A 143 -30.11 2.82 -26.34
C TRP A 143 -29.96 4.33 -26.19
N ALA A 144 -30.56 4.94 -25.16
CA ALA A 144 -30.42 6.37 -24.86
C ALA A 144 -28.96 6.79 -24.58
N ALA A 145 -28.09 5.85 -24.23
CA ALA A 145 -26.68 6.10 -23.99
C ALA A 145 -25.83 6.15 -25.27
N LEU A 146 -26.41 5.84 -26.44
CA LEU A 146 -25.72 5.95 -27.72
C LEU A 146 -25.43 7.42 -28.05
N GLY A 147 -24.18 7.71 -28.39
CA GLY A 147 -23.75 9.06 -28.74
C GLY A 147 -23.23 9.85 -27.54
N ILE A 148 -23.15 9.26 -26.34
CA ILE A 148 -22.42 9.85 -25.21
C ILE A 148 -20.92 9.84 -25.52
N GLY A 149 -20.42 8.71 -26.04
CA GLY A 149 -19.03 8.58 -26.46
C GLY A 149 -18.74 9.32 -27.77
N PRO A 150 -17.53 9.89 -27.95
CA PRO A 150 -17.14 10.55 -29.18
C PRO A 150 -17.16 9.57 -30.36
N GLY A 151 -17.85 9.95 -31.43
CA GLY A 151 -18.00 9.14 -32.64
C GLY A 151 -19.00 7.99 -32.53
N GLU A 152 -19.69 7.82 -31.39
CA GLU A 152 -20.75 6.81 -31.26
C GLU A 152 -21.96 7.20 -32.11
N ARG A 153 -22.29 6.37 -33.10
CA ARG A 153 -23.47 6.54 -33.95
C ARG A 153 -23.87 5.21 -34.57
N LEU A 154 -25.16 5.09 -34.91
CA LEU A 154 -25.65 3.94 -35.66
C LEU A 154 -25.05 3.99 -37.07
N ALA A 155 -24.36 2.92 -37.46
CA ALA A 155 -23.76 2.79 -38.79
C ALA A 155 -24.69 2.06 -39.75
N GLU A 156 -25.31 0.98 -39.28
CA GLU A 156 -26.19 0.12 -40.08
C GLU A 156 -27.37 -0.41 -39.24
N GLY A 157 -28.53 -0.61 -39.88
CA GLY A 157 -29.71 -1.19 -39.23
C GLY A 157 -30.59 -0.17 -38.52
N ARG A 158 -31.21 -0.58 -37.41
CA ARG A 158 -32.20 0.22 -36.66
C ARG A 158 -32.02 0.14 -35.15
N ALA A 159 -32.63 1.09 -34.45
CA ALA A 159 -32.74 1.07 -32.98
C ALA A 159 -33.34 -0.27 -32.49
N PRO A 160 -32.81 -0.84 -31.39
CA PRO A 160 -33.24 -2.14 -30.89
C PRO A 160 -34.64 -2.07 -30.26
N ALA A 161 -35.52 -2.95 -30.70
CA ALA A 161 -36.77 -3.25 -29.99
C ALA A 161 -36.54 -4.23 -28.82
N ASP A 162 -37.60 -4.57 -28.08
CA ASP A 162 -37.51 -5.58 -27.02
C ASP A 162 -37.15 -6.96 -27.64
N GLY A 163 -36.09 -7.60 -27.12
CA GLY A 163 -35.52 -8.84 -27.67
C GLY A 163 -34.54 -8.63 -28.83
N GLU A 164 -34.25 -7.38 -29.21
CA GLU A 164 -33.21 -7.03 -30.17
C GLU A 164 -32.01 -6.34 -29.47
N LEU A 165 -30.83 -6.37 -30.09
CA LEU A 165 -29.66 -5.61 -29.66
C LEU A 165 -28.93 -4.99 -30.85
N VAL A 166 -28.25 -3.87 -30.62
CA VAL A 166 -27.28 -3.30 -31.55
C VAL A 166 -25.89 -3.60 -31.03
N LEU A 167 -25.04 -4.20 -31.87
CA LEU A 167 -23.67 -4.56 -31.49
C LEU A 167 -22.68 -3.54 -32.03
N ASP A 168 -21.55 -3.35 -31.37
CA ASP A 168 -20.48 -2.55 -31.95
C ASP A 168 -19.93 -3.21 -33.23
N ALA A 169 -19.64 -2.38 -34.23
CA ALA A 169 -19.22 -2.84 -35.55
C ALA A 169 -17.87 -3.57 -35.54
N ALA A 170 -17.01 -3.39 -34.53
CA ALA A 170 -15.72 -4.06 -34.43
C ALA A 170 -15.89 -5.50 -33.91
N SER A 171 -16.65 -5.68 -32.84
CA SER A 171 -17.03 -6.97 -32.28
C SER A 171 -17.87 -7.77 -33.28
N ALA A 172 -18.83 -7.14 -33.95
CA ALA A 172 -19.61 -7.80 -34.99
C ALA A 172 -18.73 -8.34 -36.12
N ARG A 173 -17.75 -7.56 -36.59
CA ARG A 173 -16.77 -8.03 -37.60
C ARG A 173 -15.87 -9.15 -37.07
N ALA A 174 -15.43 -9.07 -35.83
CA ALA A 174 -14.60 -10.10 -35.20
C ALA A 174 -15.34 -11.44 -35.05
N ALA A 175 -16.66 -11.40 -34.83
CA ALA A 175 -17.52 -12.57 -34.73
C ALA A 175 -18.25 -12.96 -36.02
N HIS A 176 -18.00 -12.24 -37.13
CA HIS A 176 -18.69 -12.43 -38.41
C HIS A 176 -20.23 -12.34 -38.33
N LEU A 177 -20.74 -11.46 -37.45
CA LEU A 177 -22.17 -11.25 -37.24
C LEU A 177 -22.70 -10.09 -38.10
N SER A 178 -23.89 -10.27 -38.67
CA SER A 178 -24.61 -9.27 -39.46
C SER A 178 -25.97 -8.92 -38.83
N PRO A 179 -26.56 -7.76 -39.17
CA PRO A 179 -27.93 -7.46 -38.79
C PRO A 179 -28.88 -8.57 -39.25
N GLY A 180 -29.64 -9.13 -38.31
CA GLY A 180 -30.57 -10.23 -38.52
C GLY A 180 -30.18 -11.52 -37.79
N ASP A 181 -28.90 -11.69 -37.45
CA ASP A 181 -28.40 -12.87 -36.73
C ASP A 181 -28.88 -12.89 -35.27
N SER A 182 -28.96 -14.07 -34.68
CA SER A 182 -29.33 -14.24 -33.27
C SER A 182 -28.10 -14.59 -32.44
N VAL A 183 -27.91 -13.92 -31.31
CA VAL A 183 -26.76 -14.13 -30.41
C VAL A 183 -27.29 -14.42 -29.03
N THR A 184 -26.77 -15.47 -28.38
CA THR A 184 -27.06 -15.73 -26.98
C THR A 184 -26.08 -14.95 -26.12
N VAL A 185 -26.60 -14.01 -25.33
CA VAL A 185 -25.82 -13.21 -24.38
C VAL A 185 -26.24 -13.54 -22.95
N ALA A 186 -25.24 -13.74 -22.11
CA ALA A 186 -25.39 -13.81 -20.67
C ALA A 186 -25.33 -12.40 -20.09
N THR A 187 -26.32 -12.08 -19.28
CA THR A 187 -26.54 -10.77 -18.64
C THR A 187 -26.73 -10.97 -17.13
N PRO A 188 -26.69 -9.91 -16.31
CA PRO A 188 -27.02 -9.99 -14.89
C PRO A 188 -28.33 -10.73 -14.56
N ALA A 189 -29.35 -10.58 -15.40
CA ALA A 189 -30.65 -11.23 -15.22
C ALA A 189 -30.73 -12.67 -15.78
N GLY A 190 -29.63 -13.18 -16.35
CA GLY A 190 -29.53 -14.52 -16.95
C GLY A 190 -29.16 -14.49 -18.43
N SER A 191 -29.10 -15.68 -19.02
CA SER A 191 -28.79 -15.88 -20.45
C SER A 191 -30.05 -15.84 -21.30
N ALA A 192 -30.05 -15.03 -22.36
CA ALA A 192 -31.14 -14.96 -23.32
C ALA A 192 -30.62 -14.77 -24.75
N SER A 193 -31.41 -15.20 -25.73
CA SER A 193 -31.13 -15.00 -27.15
C SER A 193 -31.71 -13.68 -27.62
N TYR A 194 -30.90 -12.88 -28.31
CA TYR A 194 -31.27 -11.57 -28.86
C TYR A 194 -30.94 -11.51 -30.33
N ARG A 195 -31.76 -10.81 -31.10
CA ARG A 195 -31.52 -10.58 -32.53
C ARG A 195 -30.72 -9.29 -32.75
N VAL A 196 -29.67 -9.35 -33.56
CA VAL A 196 -28.89 -8.17 -33.94
C VAL A 196 -29.73 -7.29 -34.87
N SER A 197 -30.19 -6.13 -34.41
CA SER A 197 -31.01 -5.19 -35.21
C SER A 197 -30.18 -4.19 -36.01
N GLY A 198 -28.91 -4.02 -35.65
CA GLY A 198 -28.01 -3.06 -36.28
C GLY A 198 -26.59 -3.10 -35.71
N LEU A 199 -25.72 -2.31 -36.33
CA LEU A 199 -24.32 -2.14 -35.97
C LEU A 199 -24.04 -0.67 -35.68
N ALA A 200 -23.42 -0.37 -34.54
CA ALA A 200 -23.00 0.98 -34.19
C ALA A 200 -21.48 1.14 -34.29
N GLU A 201 -21.05 2.31 -34.74
CA GLU A 201 -19.67 2.74 -34.56
C GLU A 201 -19.43 2.93 -33.06
N ALA A 202 -18.47 2.20 -32.52
CA ALA A 202 -18.00 2.34 -31.15
C ALA A 202 -16.52 2.69 -31.16
N ARG A 203 -16.03 3.17 -30.03
CA ARG A 203 -14.61 3.44 -29.87
C ARG A 203 -13.79 2.14 -30.00
N PRO A 204 -12.57 2.20 -30.58
CA PRO A 204 -11.60 1.10 -30.49
C PRO A 204 -11.34 0.73 -29.03
N GLY A 205 -11.54 -0.55 -28.69
CA GLY A 205 -11.31 -1.07 -27.33
C GLY A 205 -12.52 -1.06 -26.39
N SER A 206 -13.69 -0.53 -26.82
CA SER A 206 -14.95 -0.61 -26.06
C SER A 206 -15.95 -1.53 -26.75
N ALA A 207 -15.84 -2.83 -26.52
CA ALA A 207 -16.79 -3.82 -27.02
C ALA A 207 -18.15 -3.59 -26.30
N THR A 208 -19.19 -3.17 -27.03
CA THR A 208 -20.43 -2.63 -26.45
C THR A 208 -21.66 -3.20 -27.16
N ALA A 209 -22.69 -3.54 -26.39
CA ALA A 209 -24.00 -3.93 -26.89
C ALA A 209 -25.07 -2.98 -26.35
N TRP A 210 -25.85 -2.38 -27.25
CA TRP A 210 -26.96 -1.50 -26.88
C TRP A 210 -28.29 -2.26 -26.96
N PHE A 211 -29.08 -2.17 -25.90
CA PHE A 211 -30.41 -2.77 -25.79
C PHE A 211 -31.47 -1.67 -25.75
N SER A 212 -32.75 -2.01 -25.94
CA SER A 212 -33.83 -1.06 -25.67
C SER A 212 -33.74 -0.58 -24.21
N ASP A 213 -34.05 0.68 -23.91
CA ASP A 213 -33.86 1.23 -22.55
C ASP A 213 -34.65 0.43 -21.49
N ARG A 214 -35.85 -0.04 -21.84
CA ARG A 214 -36.67 -0.91 -20.99
C ARG A 214 -36.01 -2.27 -20.76
N THR A 215 -35.42 -2.86 -21.80
CA THR A 215 -34.72 -4.14 -21.68
C THR A 215 -33.46 -3.97 -20.85
N ALA A 216 -32.65 -2.94 -21.12
CA ALA A 216 -31.45 -2.59 -20.37
C ALA A 216 -31.73 -2.42 -18.87
N ASP A 217 -32.77 -1.67 -18.51
CA ASP A 217 -33.18 -1.47 -17.11
C ASP A 217 -33.53 -2.78 -16.39
N ARG A 218 -34.21 -3.70 -17.08
CA ARG A 218 -34.58 -5.02 -16.53
C ARG A 218 -33.38 -5.96 -16.38
N ILE A 219 -32.43 -5.92 -17.32
CA ILE A 219 -31.32 -6.88 -17.37
C ILE A 219 -30.02 -6.35 -16.75
N SER A 220 -29.96 -5.08 -16.33
CA SER A 220 -28.78 -4.45 -15.71
C SER A 220 -28.47 -4.99 -14.31
N GLY A 221 -29.41 -5.71 -13.69
CA GLY A 221 -29.35 -6.15 -12.29
C GLY A 221 -29.83 -5.09 -11.28
N HIS A 222 -30.05 -3.84 -11.73
CA HIS A 222 -30.36 -2.70 -10.87
C HIS A 222 -31.51 -1.87 -11.48
N PRO A 223 -32.74 -2.40 -11.49
CA PRO A 223 -33.87 -1.72 -12.13
C PRO A 223 -34.17 -0.38 -11.47
N GLY A 224 -34.41 0.65 -12.27
CA GLY A 224 -34.65 2.02 -11.81
C GLY A 224 -33.40 2.76 -11.34
N ARG A 225 -32.20 2.24 -11.60
CA ARG A 225 -30.92 2.84 -11.22
C ARG A 225 -29.99 3.02 -12.43
N ILE A 226 -29.27 4.13 -12.47
CA ILE A 226 -28.32 4.48 -13.53
C ILE A 226 -26.97 4.91 -12.94
N ASP A 227 -25.90 4.78 -13.71
CA ASP A 227 -24.55 5.06 -13.23
C ASP A 227 -24.23 6.55 -13.29
N ALA A 228 -24.69 7.22 -14.35
CA ALA A 228 -24.53 8.64 -14.54
C ALA A 228 -25.58 9.21 -15.50
N ILE A 229 -25.70 10.54 -15.49
CA ILE A 229 -26.48 11.32 -16.46
C ILE A 229 -25.50 12.23 -17.21
N ALA A 230 -25.40 12.02 -18.51
CA ALA A 230 -24.65 12.87 -19.42
C ALA A 230 -25.50 14.07 -19.84
N VAL A 231 -25.06 15.28 -19.47
CA VAL A 231 -25.83 16.52 -19.69
C VAL A 231 -25.19 17.36 -20.79
N ARG A 232 -25.96 17.63 -21.84
CA ARG A 232 -25.60 18.55 -22.92
C ARG A 232 -26.26 19.91 -22.70
N PRO A 233 -25.48 21.00 -22.62
CA PRO A 233 -26.01 22.35 -22.49
C PRO A 233 -26.71 22.80 -23.77
N ALA A 234 -27.71 23.67 -23.64
CA ALA A 234 -28.28 24.41 -24.76
C ALA A 234 -27.23 25.33 -25.39
N ALA A 235 -27.39 25.59 -26.69
CA ALA A 235 -26.49 26.46 -27.44
C ALA A 235 -26.36 27.83 -26.76
N GLY A 236 -25.12 28.26 -26.50
CA GLY A 236 -24.83 29.52 -25.80
C GLY A 236 -24.79 29.46 -24.27
N THR A 237 -25.07 28.31 -23.65
CA THR A 237 -24.98 28.14 -22.19
C THR A 237 -23.56 27.76 -21.76
N ASP A 238 -22.99 28.46 -20.78
CA ASP A 238 -21.69 28.11 -20.19
C ASP A 238 -21.83 26.82 -19.34
N PRO A 239 -21.08 25.74 -19.63
CA PRO A 239 -21.11 24.52 -18.85
C PRO A 239 -20.79 24.70 -17.36
N ARG A 240 -19.97 25.68 -16.98
CA ARG A 240 -19.64 25.92 -15.57
C ARG A 240 -20.80 26.55 -14.81
N ALA A 241 -21.49 27.50 -15.44
CA ALA A 241 -22.71 28.10 -14.89
C ALA A 241 -23.81 27.04 -14.73
N LEU A 242 -24.05 26.24 -15.79
CA LEU A 242 -25.03 25.15 -15.75
C LEU A 242 -24.70 24.14 -14.64
N ALA A 243 -23.43 23.77 -14.48
CA ALA A 243 -23.02 22.86 -13.42
C ALA A 243 -23.25 23.44 -12.02
N ALA A 244 -23.09 24.75 -11.81
CA ALA A 244 -23.38 25.39 -10.52
C ALA A 244 -24.88 25.38 -10.22
N GLU A 245 -25.71 25.65 -11.22
CA GLU A 245 -27.18 25.59 -11.10
C GLU A 245 -27.68 24.18 -10.83
N LEU A 246 -27.11 23.17 -11.50
CA LEU A 246 -27.38 21.76 -11.23
C LEU A 246 -27.00 21.36 -9.81
N ARG A 247 -25.85 21.81 -9.29
CA ARG A 247 -25.44 21.53 -7.90
C ARG A 247 -26.43 22.11 -6.90
N HIS A 248 -26.94 23.31 -7.16
CA HIS A 248 -27.92 23.95 -6.29
C HIS A 248 -29.27 23.24 -6.33
N SER A 249 -29.76 22.89 -7.54
CA SER A 249 -31.07 22.25 -7.74
C SER A 249 -31.12 20.79 -7.24
N LEU A 250 -29.99 20.09 -7.27
CA LEU A 250 -29.90 18.70 -6.81
C LEU A 250 -29.73 18.58 -5.29
N ASP A 251 -29.40 19.66 -4.58
CA ASP A 251 -29.32 19.74 -3.11
C ASP A 251 -28.59 18.56 -2.45
N GLY A 252 -27.39 18.24 -2.96
CA GLY A 252 -26.57 17.14 -2.45
C GLY A 252 -27.00 15.73 -2.86
N ARG A 253 -28.12 15.56 -3.59
CA ARG A 253 -28.59 14.24 -4.08
C ARG A 253 -27.68 13.60 -5.13
N ALA A 254 -26.84 14.39 -5.81
CA ALA A 254 -25.90 13.91 -6.80
C ALA A 254 -24.68 14.84 -6.92
N GLN A 255 -23.55 14.28 -7.33
CA GLN A 255 -22.32 14.98 -7.63
C GLN A 255 -22.30 15.43 -9.10
N VAL A 256 -22.08 16.74 -9.32
CA VAL A 256 -21.97 17.32 -10.66
C VAL A 256 -20.50 17.59 -11.00
N SER A 257 -20.01 16.89 -12.01
CA SER A 257 -18.61 16.87 -12.44
C SER A 257 -18.43 17.58 -13.78
N THR A 258 -17.37 18.40 -13.88
CA THR A 258 -17.00 19.16 -15.08
C THR A 258 -15.51 19.07 -15.37
N GLY A 259 -15.10 19.24 -16.63
CA GLY A 259 -13.69 19.17 -17.02
C GLY A 259 -13.09 17.78 -16.74
N LEU A 260 -11.89 17.73 -16.16
CA LEU A 260 -11.18 16.48 -15.87
C LEU A 260 -11.84 15.65 -14.74
N GLN A 261 -12.72 16.23 -13.93
CA GLN A 261 -13.47 15.47 -12.91
C GLN A 261 -14.47 14.49 -13.54
N ARG A 262 -14.81 14.62 -14.83
CA ARG A 262 -15.65 13.62 -15.50
C ARG A 262 -14.95 12.26 -15.60
N GLY A 263 -13.62 12.23 -15.67
CA GLY A 263 -12.85 10.98 -15.70
C GLY A 263 -12.94 10.18 -14.39
N THR A 264 -13.18 10.84 -13.25
CA THR A 264 -13.35 10.14 -11.96
C THR A 264 -14.71 9.45 -11.86
N VAL A 265 -15.72 9.93 -12.59
CA VAL A 265 -17.03 9.25 -12.71
C VAL A 265 -16.92 8.00 -13.57
N GLU A 266 -16.08 8.04 -14.61
CA GLU A 266 -15.88 6.93 -15.53
C GLU A 266 -15.13 5.76 -14.88
N GLN A 267 -14.06 6.05 -14.13
CA GLN A 267 -13.21 5.06 -13.48
C GLN A 267 -13.24 5.21 -11.94
N PRO A 268 -14.15 4.52 -11.22
CA PRO A 268 -14.18 4.53 -9.75
C PRO A 268 -12.86 4.05 -9.13
N ALA A 269 -12.22 3.05 -9.76
CA ALA A 269 -10.89 2.56 -9.38
C ALA A 269 -9.80 3.64 -9.38
N LEU A 270 -9.99 4.76 -10.10
CA LEU A 270 -9.08 5.91 -10.03
C LEU A 270 -9.09 6.54 -8.64
N HIS A 271 -10.23 6.55 -7.95
CA HIS A 271 -10.32 7.09 -6.59
C HIS A 271 -9.53 6.21 -5.61
N GLU A 272 -9.68 4.89 -5.71
CA GLU A 272 -8.90 3.93 -4.92
C GLU A 272 -7.40 4.06 -5.22
N ALA A 273 -7.01 4.13 -6.49
CA ALA A 273 -5.62 4.33 -6.89
C ALA A 273 -5.05 5.67 -6.36
N ARG A 274 -5.83 6.76 -6.37
CA ARG A 274 -5.44 8.05 -5.77
C ARG A 274 -5.25 7.95 -4.26
N ALA A 275 -6.20 7.32 -3.57
CA ALA A 275 -6.14 7.12 -2.12
C ALA A 275 -4.92 6.27 -1.75
N MET A 276 -4.69 5.17 -2.47
CA MET A 276 -3.52 4.31 -2.32
C MET A 276 -2.23 5.09 -2.56
N LEU A 277 -2.08 5.78 -3.69
CA LEU A 277 -0.87 6.55 -4.03
C LEU A 277 -0.61 7.69 -3.03
N THR A 278 -1.66 8.36 -2.57
CA THR A 278 -1.58 9.40 -1.53
C THR A 278 -1.15 8.81 -0.20
N ALA A 279 -1.77 7.72 0.24
CA ALA A 279 -1.43 7.05 1.50
C ALA A 279 0.00 6.48 1.47
N LEU A 280 0.40 5.86 0.35
CA LEU A 280 1.75 5.36 0.09
C LEU A 280 2.76 6.52 0.13
N GLY A 281 2.53 7.55 -0.69
CA GLY A 281 3.43 8.70 -0.82
C GLY A 281 3.55 9.51 0.48
N ALA A 282 2.45 9.74 1.19
CA ALA A 282 2.44 10.49 2.44
C ALA A 282 3.07 9.71 3.60
N SER A 283 2.64 8.46 3.83
CA SER A 283 3.13 7.65 4.96
C SER A 283 4.62 7.34 4.80
N PHE A 284 5.02 6.87 3.62
CA PHE A 284 6.43 6.55 3.38
C PHE A 284 7.28 7.79 3.18
N GLY A 285 6.74 8.85 2.55
CA GLY A 285 7.43 10.14 2.44
C GLY A 285 7.72 10.75 3.81
N GLY A 286 6.76 10.69 4.75
CA GLY A 286 6.93 11.17 6.12
C GLY A 286 8.03 10.41 6.85
N VAL A 287 7.97 9.08 6.82
CA VAL A 287 8.99 8.20 7.42
C VAL A 287 10.37 8.40 6.81
N ALA A 288 10.46 8.42 5.48
CA ALA A 288 11.71 8.61 4.76
C ALA A 288 12.32 9.97 5.06
N THR A 289 11.50 11.03 5.12
CA THR A 289 11.93 12.38 5.50
C THR A 289 12.44 12.39 6.94
N MET A 290 11.72 11.79 7.88
CA MET A 290 12.16 11.70 9.28
C MET A 290 13.50 10.95 9.42
N THR A 291 13.64 9.82 8.71
CA THR A 291 14.88 9.04 8.68
C THR A 291 16.01 9.84 8.05
N ALA A 292 15.75 10.52 6.93
CA ALA A 292 16.72 11.38 6.25
C ALA A 292 17.19 12.52 7.16
N VAL A 293 16.28 13.17 7.88
CA VAL A 293 16.61 14.19 8.88
C VAL A 293 17.57 13.65 9.92
N PHE A 294 17.26 12.48 10.49
CA PHE A 294 18.10 11.86 11.49
C PHE A 294 19.51 11.52 10.97
N VAL A 295 19.59 10.98 9.75
CA VAL A 295 20.86 10.61 9.10
C VAL A 295 21.70 11.83 8.81
N VAL A 296 21.10 12.90 8.28
CA VAL A 296 21.78 14.17 8.00
C VAL A 296 22.27 14.80 9.31
N VAL A 297 21.43 14.84 10.36
CA VAL A 297 21.82 15.34 11.68
C VAL A 297 23.00 14.57 12.23
N SER A 298 22.95 13.24 12.18
CA SER A 298 24.04 12.37 12.67
C SER A 298 25.33 12.59 11.89
N THR A 299 25.24 12.66 10.56
CA THR A 299 26.40 12.84 9.68
C THR A 299 27.04 14.22 9.87
N VAL A 300 26.24 15.28 9.91
CA VAL A 300 26.73 16.66 10.14
C VAL A 300 27.28 16.81 11.56
N ALA A 301 26.65 16.18 12.56
CA ALA A 301 27.15 16.19 13.94
C ALA A 301 28.52 15.51 14.04
N LEU A 302 28.71 14.38 13.35
CA LEU A 302 30.01 13.70 13.28
C LEU A 302 31.06 14.55 12.56
N ALA A 303 30.74 15.08 11.38
CA ALA A 303 31.63 15.96 10.60
C ALA A 303 32.05 17.22 11.38
N THR A 304 31.11 17.82 12.11
CA THR A 304 31.35 18.99 12.97
C THR A 304 32.18 18.61 14.19
N GLY A 305 31.92 17.42 14.78
CA GLY A 305 32.67 16.89 15.92
C GLY A 305 34.14 16.66 15.61
N GLN A 306 34.48 16.18 14.40
CA GLN A 306 35.86 16.03 13.95
C GLN A 306 36.63 17.36 13.90
N ARG A 307 35.92 18.48 13.72
CA ARG A 307 36.49 19.81 13.64
C ARG A 307 36.44 20.58 14.95
N ALA A 308 36.03 19.93 16.05
CA ALA A 308 35.97 20.57 17.37
C ALA A 308 37.32 21.19 17.78
N ARG A 309 38.45 20.53 17.47
CA ARG A 309 39.80 21.08 17.72
C ARG A 309 40.12 22.30 16.85
N GLU A 310 39.72 22.30 15.58
CA GLU A 310 39.89 23.45 14.68
C GLU A 310 39.07 24.63 15.17
N PHE A 311 37.82 24.40 15.57
CA PHE A 311 36.97 25.44 16.16
C PHE A 311 37.52 25.95 17.48
N ALA A 312 38.08 25.08 18.33
CA ALA A 312 38.74 25.49 19.56
C ALA A 312 39.96 26.40 19.27
N LEU A 313 40.81 26.04 18.29
CA LEU A 313 41.96 26.84 17.88
C LEU A 313 41.55 28.19 17.28
N LEU A 314 40.52 28.21 16.44
CA LEU A 314 39.95 29.45 15.91
C LEU A 314 39.43 30.36 17.03
N ARG A 315 38.83 29.78 18.09
CA ARG A 315 38.40 30.54 19.26
C ARG A 315 39.55 31.05 20.11
N THR A 316 40.67 30.33 20.19
CA THR A 316 41.86 30.82 20.90
C THR A 316 42.48 32.04 20.24
N ILE A 317 42.35 32.18 18.92
CA ILE A 317 42.80 33.37 18.17
C ILE A 317 41.70 34.43 17.99
N GLY A 318 40.59 34.34 18.73
CA GLY A 318 39.56 35.39 18.80
C GLY A 318 38.27 35.17 17.98
N ALA A 319 38.09 34.03 17.32
CA ALA A 319 36.86 33.77 16.57
C ALA A 319 35.61 33.70 17.49
N THR A 320 34.55 34.40 17.11
CA THR A 320 33.29 34.44 17.89
C THR A 320 32.42 33.20 17.62
N PRO A 321 31.56 32.77 18.58
CA PRO A 321 30.58 31.71 18.39
C PRO A 321 29.60 31.94 17.23
N ARG A 322 29.34 33.20 16.87
CA ARG A 322 28.52 33.57 15.70
C ARG A 322 29.26 33.30 14.38
N GLN A 323 30.56 33.61 14.30
CA GLN A 323 31.37 33.36 13.11
C GLN A 323 31.52 31.86 12.81
N ILE A 324 31.70 31.02 13.84
CA ILE A 324 31.79 29.55 13.69
C ILE A 324 30.45 28.96 13.22
N ARG A 325 29.33 29.40 13.81
CA ARG A 325 28.00 28.96 13.36
C ARG A 325 27.74 29.38 11.91
N ARG A 326 28.14 30.60 11.53
CA ARG A 326 27.96 31.10 10.15
C ARG A 326 28.85 30.38 9.15
N SER A 327 30.06 29.95 9.53
CA SER A 327 30.92 29.15 8.64
C SER A 327 30.34 27.75 8.41
N ILE A 328 29.85 27.08 9.46
CA ILE A 328 29.22 25.76 9.34
C ILE A 328 27.94 25.85 8.51
N ALA A 329 27.10 26.88 8.74
CA ALA A 329 25.92 27.11 7.93
C ALA A 329 26.27 27.38 6.46
N ALA A 330 27.31 28.17 6.18
CA ALA A 330 27.77 28.43 4.81
C ALA A 330 28.25 27.16 4.11
N GLU A 331 28.95 26.26 4.81
CA GLU A 331 29.33 24.95 4.27
C GLU A 331 28.12 24.08 3.96
N ALA A 332 27.12 24.03 4.86
CA ALA A 332 25.89 23.30 4.64
C ALA A 332 25.13 23.82 3.41
N VAL A 333 25.03 25.14 3.23
CA VAL A 333 24.38 25.77 2.07
C VAL A 333 25.15 25.56 0.77
N LEU A 334 26.47 25.41 0.82
CA LEU A 334 27.27 25.09 -0.36
C LEU A 334 27.06 23.65 -0.83
N VAL A 335 26.86 22.71 0.10
CA VAL A 335 26.84 21.27 -0.20
C VAL A 335 25.42 20.74 -0.38
N ALA A 336 24.48 21.15 0.47
CA ALA A 336 23.16 20.54 0.53
C ALA A 336 22.29 20.76 -0.72
N PRO A 337 22.19 21.98 -1.30
CA PRO A 337 21.42 22.19 -2.51
C PRO A 337 22.00 21.44 -3.70
N LEU A 338 23.33 21.38 -3.84
CA LEU A 338 24.00 20.63 -4.89
C LEU A 338 23.77 19.13 -4.75
N ALA A 339 23.94 18.59 -3.54
CA ALA A 339 23.66 17.18 -3.25
C ALA A 339 22.20 16.84 -3.54
N ALA A 340 21.27 17.70 -3.09
CA ALA A 340 19.85 17.50 -3.28
C ALA A 340 19.45 17.56 -4.76
N ALA A 341 19.97 18.53 -5.52
CA ALA A 341 19.73 18.67 -6.95
C ALA A 341 20.22 17.44 -7.73
N VAL A 342 21.42 16.92 -7.40
CA VAL A 342 21.91 15.68 -8.01
C VAL A 342 21.05 14.49 -7.60
N GLY A 343 20.55 14.47 -6.36
CA GLY A 343 19.66 13.42 -5.83
C GLY A 343 18.28 13.35 -6.48
N VAL A 344 17.80 14.46 -7.08
CA VAL A 344 16.52 14.47 -7.81
C VAL A 344 16.54 13.50 -8.98
N LEU A 345 17.68 13.36 -9.70
CA LEU A 345 17.80 12.48 -10.85
C LEU A 345 17.51 10.99 -10.52
N PRO A 346 18.21 10.36 -9.56
CA PRO A 346 17.87 9.00 -9.14
C PRO A 346 16.50 8.92 -8.46
N GLY A 347 16.03 10.00 -7.82
CA GLY A 347 14.67 10.05 -7.25
C GLY A 347 13.56 9.96 -8.29
N LEU A 348 13.70 10.69 -9.40
CA LEU A 348 12.77 10.62 -10.53
C LEU A 348 12.85 9.28 -11.26
N ALA A 349 14.05 8.72 -11.41
CA ALA A 349 14.23 7.38 -11.96
C ALA A 349 13.54 6.31 -11.10
N LEU A 350 13.70 6.41 -9.78
CA LEU A 350 13.05 5.52 -8.81
C LEU A 350 11.52 5.67 -8.85
N ALA A 351 11.00 6.90 -8.92
CA ALA A 351 9.56 7.16 -9.04
C ALA A 351 8.95 6.53 -10.29
N ARG A 352 9.63 6.68 -11.44
CA ARG A 352 9.19 6.12 -12.72
C ARG A 352 9.22 4.60 -12.72
N TRP A 353 10.32 4.01 -12.23
CA TRP A 353 10.44 2.56 -12.12
C TRP A 353 9.35 1.98 -11.21
N TRP A 354 9.12 2.59 -10.06
CA TRP A 354 8.09 2.16 -9.13
C TRP A 354 6.70 2.26 -9.73
N PHE A 355 6.35 3.43 -10.26
CA PHE A 355 5.03 3.64 -10.86
C PHE A 355 4.77 2.68 -12.03
N GLY A 356 5.79 2.44 -12.87
CA GLY A 356 5.70 1.47 -13.97
C GLY A 356 5.39 0.05 -13.49
N GLU A 357 5.98 -0.38 -12.37
CA GLU A 357 5.67 -1.69 -11.78
C GLU A 357 4.27 -1.75 -11.14
N LEU A 358 3.79 -0.64 -10.55
CA LEU A 358 2.41 -0.57 -10.05
C LEU A 358 1.40 -0.71 -11.21
N VAL A 359 1.69 -0.10 -12.36
CA VAL A 359 0.88 -0.24 -13.57
C VAL A 359 0.99 -1.66 -14.15
N ALA A 360 2.21 -2.20 -14.28
CA ALA A 360 2.44 -3.54 -14.84
C ALA A 360 1.75 -4.66 -14.04
N ARG A 361 1.54 -4.44 -12.73
CA ARG A 361 0.88 -5.37 -11.82
C ARG A 361 -0.60 -5.06 -11.58
N ALA A 362 -1.19 -4.17 -12.38
CA ALA A 362 -2.61 -3.75 -12.30
C ALA A 362 -3.03 -3.13 -10.96
N ALA A 363 -2.10 -2.60 -10.16
CA ALA A 363 -2.41 -1.84 -8.94
C ALA A 363 -2.82 -0.39 -9.23
N VAL A 364 -2.40 0.14 -10.39
CA VAL A 364 -2.79 1.46 -10.89
C VAL A 364 -3.23 1.30 -12.35
N PRO A 365 -4.36 1.88 -12.78
CA PRO A 365 -4.78 1.83 -14.18
C PRO A 365 -3.72 2.39 -15.12
N ALA A 366 -3.56 1.79 -16.30
CA ALA A 366 -2.54 2.18 -17.28
C ALA A 366 -2.71 3.61 -17.82
N ASP A 367 -3.93 4.16 -17.74
CA ASP A 367 -4.27 5.50 -18.19
C ASP A 367 -3.80 6.59 -17.22
N VAL A 368 -3.37 6.22 -16.00
CA VAL A 368 -2.84 7.18 -15.03
C VAL A 368 -1.41 7.56 -15.43
N VAL A 369 -1.21 8.85 -15.67
CA VAL A 369 0.12 9.39 -15.98
C VAL A 369 0.82 9.82 -14.70
N LEU A 370 2.11 9.49 -14.59
CA LEU A 370 2.95 9.93 -13.48
C LEU A 370 3.06 11.47 -13.44
N GLY A 371 2.58 12.07 -12.36
CA GLY A 371 2.56 13.52 -12.14
C GLY A 371 3.93 14.07 -11.76
N VAL A 372 4.84 14.19 -12.72
CA VAL A 372 6.16 14.80 -12.48
C VAL A 372 6.02 16.33 -12.48
N GLY A 373 5.90 16.93 -11.29
CA GLY A 373 5.86 18.38 -11.10
C GLY A 373 7.13 18.97 -10.48
N PRO A 374 7.27 20.32 -10.48
CA PRO A 374 8.36 21.00 -9.80
C PRO A 374 8.21 20.99 -8.28
N LEU A 375 6.99 20.81 -7.74
CA LEU A 375 6.71 20.89 -6.30
C LEU A 375 7.49 19.85 -5.47
N PRO A 376 7.52 18.55 -5.79
CA PRO A 376 8.22 17.53 -5.01
C PRO A 376 9.74 17.72 -5.10
N VAL A 377 10.23 18.18 -6.25
CA VAL A 377 11.64 18.50 -6.48
C VAL A 377 12.08 19.68 -5.60
N LEU A 378 11.31 20.77 -5.63
CA LEU A 378 11.58 21.95 -4.82
C LEU A 378 11.44 21.64 -3.32
N ALA A 379 10.42 20.87 -2.93
CA ALA A 379 10.22 20.43 -1.56
C ALA A 379 11.38 19.55 -1.08
N ALA A 380 11.87 18.60 -1.88
CA ALA A 380 13.01 17.77 -1.54
C ALA A 380 14.30 18.59 -1.33
N VAL A 381 14.59 19.53 -2.25
CA VAL A 381 15.75 20.42 -2.14
C VAL A 381 15.64 21.33 -0.92
N ALA A 382 14.48 21.93 -0.70
CA ALA A 382 14.22 22.79 0.46
C ALA A 382 14.34 22.02 1.77
N ALA A 383 13.69 20.85 1.88
CA ALA A 383 13.72 20.01 3.07
C ALA A 383 15.14 19.54 3.39
N CYS A 384 15.91 19.07 2.39
CA CYS A 384 17.31 18.67 2.60
C CYS A 384 18.18 19.85 3.05
N THR A 385 17.99 21.03 2.47
CA THR A 385 18.76 22.24 2.81
C THR A 385 18.44 22.72 4.22
N VAL A 386 17.15 22.82 4.58
CA VAL A 386 16.69 23.19 5.92
C VAL A 386 17.19 22.18 6.95
N THR A 387 17.12 20.89 6.64
CA THR A 387 17.63 19.82 7.50
C THR A 387 19.13 19.95 7.74
N ALA A 388 19.93 20.14 6.69
CA ALA A 388 21.38 20.30 6.80
C ALA A 388 21.76 21.56 7.62
N LEU A 389 21.01 22.65 7.42
CA LEU A 389 21.17 23.89 8.19
C LEU A 389 20.83 23.70 9.67
N ALA A 390 19.69 23.09 9.97
CA ALA A 390 19.25 22.80 11.33
C ALA A 390 20.26 21.87 12.02
N ALA A 391 20.66 20.78 11.35
CA ALA A 391 21.69 19.85 11.80
C ALA A 391 23.01 20.56 12.13
N GLY A 392 23.51 21.38 11.19
CA GLY A 392 24.74 22.15 11.37
C GLY A 392 24.64 23.13 12.52
N TRP A 393 23.49 23.78 12.70
CA TRP A 393 23.26 24.71 13.79
C TRP A 393 23.20 24.03 15.16
N PHE A 394 22.50 22.89 15.26
CA PHE A 394 22.44 22.09 16.49
C PHE A 394 23.81 21.51 16.85
N ALA A 395 24.55 20.97 15.87
CA ALA A 395 25.91 20.45 16.08
C ALA A 395 26.88 21.57 16.50
N ALA A 396 26.78 22.75 15.86
CA ALA A 396 27.63 23.89 16.15
C ALA A 396 27.34 24.52 17.52
N ARG A 397 26.11 24.46 18.03
CA ARG A 397 25.72 25.09 19.31
C ARG A 397 26.58 24.63 20.48
N ARG A 398 26.85 23.33 20.60
CA ARG A 398 27.68 22.78 21.68
C ARG A 398 29.14 23.20 21.51
N SER A 399 29.73 22.97 20.34
CA SER A 399 31.12 23.32 20.05
C SER A 399 31.41 24.82 20.16
N ALA A 400 30.44 25.66 19.79
CA ALA A 400 30.54 27.12 19.90
C ALA A 400 30.36 27.65 21.34
N ARG A 401 29.96 26.81 22.31
CA ARG A 401 29.83 27.16 23.74
C ARG A 401 30.92 26.56 24.62
N MET A 402 31.63 25.52 24.18
CA MET A 402 32.72 24.91 24.97
C MET A 402 33.85 25.91 25.24
N ARG A 403 34.38 25.95 26.47
CA ARG A 403 35.55 26.79 26.79
C ARG A 403 36.79 26.22 26.08
N PRO A 404 37.70 27.05 25.54
CA PRO A 404 38.86 26.56 24.78
C PRO A 404 39.71 25.53 25.55
N ALA A 405 39.89 25.73 26.85
CA ALA A 405 40.60 24.79 27.74
C ALA A 405 39.89 23.43 27.89
N GLN A 406 38.56 23.42 27.99
CA GLN A 406 37.77 22.18 28.04
C GLN A 406 37.79 21.44 26.69
N ALA A 407 37.78 22.17 25.57
CA ALA A 407 37.83 21.56 24.24
C ALA A 407 39.18 20.88 23.94
N LEU A 408 40.31 21.40 24.47
CA LEU A 408 41.60 20.70 24.42
C LEU A 408 41.67 19.52 25.40
N GLY A 409 41.05 19.62 26.58
CA GLY A 409 41.01 18.55 27.58
C GLY A 409 40.12 17.36 27.22
N GLU A 410 38.89 17.61 26.73
CA GLU A 410 37.98 16.57 26.24
C GLU A 410 38.53 15.86 24.98
N ALA A 411 39.38 16.55 24.19
CA ALA A 411 40.06 15.94 23.05
C ALA A 411 41.09 14.87 23.44
N ASN A 412 41.59 14.89 24.68
CA ASN A 412 42.60 13.94 25.19
C ASN A 412 42.00 12.88 26.13
N THR A 413 40.91 13.18 26.85
CA THR A 413 40.33 12.27 27.87
C THR A 413 38.97 11.67 27.46
N GLY A 414 38.37 12.14 26.36
CA GLY A 414 37.04 11.75 25.93
C GLY A 414 35.95 12.37 26.81
N PRO A 415 34.80 12.77 26.24
CA PRO A 415 33.74 13.38 27.03
C PRO A 415 33.11 12.36 27.99
N GLY A 416 32.81 12.79 29.23
CA GLY A 416 32.11 12.00 30.24
C GLY A 416 30.69 11.54 29.83
N CYS A 417 30.05 10.80 30.73
CA CYS A 417 28.73 10.18 30.56
C CYS A 417 27.66 11.11 29.94
N PRO A 418 26.63 10.56 29.27
CA PRO A 418 25.51 11.35 28.76
C PRO A 418 24.94 12.25 29.86
N GLY A 419 24.70 13.53 29.55
CA GLY A 419 24.18 14.48 30.53
C GLY A 419 22.80 14.06 31.06
N PRO A 420 22.45 14.43 32.31
CA PRO A 420 21.27 13.92 33.01
C PRO A 420 19.97 14.17 32.25
N VAL A 421 19.83 15.35 31.62
CA VAL A 421 18.66 15.69 30.80
C VAL A 421 18.41 14.66 29.71
N ARG A 422 19.45 14.29 28.95
CA ARG A 422 19.31 13.30 27.85
C ARG A 422 18.91 11.92 28.38
N THR A 423 19.46 11.52 29.52
CA THR A 423 19.14 10.24 30.16
C THR A 423 17.69 10.24 30.67
N VAL A 424 17.26 11.31 31.34
CA VAL A 424 15.88 11.45 31.86
C VAL A 424 14.89 11.48 30.71
N THR A 425 15.10 12.31 29.67
CA THR A 425 14.20 12.36 28.52
C THR A 425 14.13 11.01 27.80
N GLY A 426 15.26 10.33 27.63
CA GLY A 426 15.28 8.97 27.05
C GLY A 426 14.54 7.95 27.92
N ALA A 427 14.69 8.02 29.25
CA ALA A 427 13.96 7.16 30.17
C ALA A 427 12.44 7.42 30.11
N VAL A 428 12.02 8.68 30.03
CA VAL A 428 10.61 9.07 29.85
C VAL A 428 10.06 8.50 28.54
N PHE A 429 10.77 8.61 27.42
CA PHE A 429 10.33 8.00 26.15
C PHE A 429 10.30 6.47 26.22
N THR A 430 11.19 5.84 26.98
CA THR A 430 11.16 4.38 27.22
C THR A 430 9.93 3.98 28.02
N ALA A 431 9.65 4.71 29.11
CA ALA A 431 8.46 4.49 29.92
C ALA A 431 7.18 4.73 29.10
N GLY A 432 7.16 5.78 28.27
CA GLY A 432 6.06 6.06 27.34
C GLY A 432 5.86 4.95 26.31
N ALA A 433 6.94 4.43 25.72
CA ALA A 433 6.87 3.31 24.78
C ALA A 433 6.30 2.04 25.43
N VAL A 434 6.74 1.73 26.66
CA VAL A 434 6.22 0.58 27.42
C VAL A 434 4.76 0.79 27.82
N ALA A 435 4.40 1.99 28.29
CA ALA A 435 3.03 2.33 28.63
C ALA A 435 2.10 2.22 27.41
N PHE A 436 2.50 2.78 26.26
CA PHE A 436 1.75 2.63 25.02
C PHE A 436 1.69 1.17 24.55
N ALA A 437 2.74 0.37 24.75
CA ALA A 437 2.70 -1.05 24.39
C ALA A 437 1.72 -1.83 25.27
N VAL A 438 1.67 -1.54 26.57
CA VAL A 438 0.70 -2.14 27.51
C VAL A 438 -0.72 -1.68 27.17
N VAL A 439 -0.93 -0.39 26.91
CA VAL A 439 -2.24 0.13 26.49
C VAL A 439 -2.67 -0.51 25.18
N ALA A 440 -1.80 -0.53 24.16
CA ALA A 440 -2.08 -1.15 22.86
C ALA A 440 -2.39 -2.66 22.98
N ALA A 441 -1.80 -3.36 23.95
CA ALA A 441 -2.06 -4.78 24.19
C ALA A 441 -3.44 -5.04 24.83
N ASN A 442 -4.08 -4.03 25.42
CA ASN A 442 -5.41 -4.12 26.03
C ASN A 442 -6.49 -3.45 25.17
N LEU A 443 -6.12 -2.79 24.08
CA LEU A 443 -7.04 -2.22 23.11
C LEU A 443 -7.22 -3.18 21.93
N THR A 444 -8.33 -3.07 21.23
CA THR A 444 -8.61 -3.78 19.98
C THR A 444 -8.80 -2.80 18.82
N GLY A 445 -8.72 -3.30 17.58
CA GLY A 445 -8.98 -2.53 16.37
C GLY A 445 -8.03 -1.33 16.12
N ALA A 446 -8.57 -0.26 15.54
CA ALA A 446 -7.78 0.91 15.11
C ALA A 446 -7.12 1.67 16.26
N ALA A 447 -7.73 1.69 17.46
CA ALA A 447 -7.14 2.33 18.63
C ALA A 447 -5.83 1.63 19.05
N ALA A 448 -5.77 0.30 18.97
CA ALA A 448 -4.54 -0.47 19.21
C ALA A 448 -3.48 -0.17 18.14
N ALA A 449 -3.86 -0.14 16.86
CA ALA A 449 -2.96 0.18 15.75
C ALA A 449 -2.35 1.59 15.86
N ASN A 450 -3.17 2.61 16.15
CA ASN A 450 -2.73 3.99 16.34
C ASN A 450 -1.82 4.13 17.57
N THR A 451 -2.15 3.46 18.67
CA THR A 451 -1.31 3.46 19.88
C THR A 451 0.04 2.79 19.60
N ALA A 452 0.05 1.73 18.79
CA ALA A 452 1.27 1.03 18.42
C ALA A 452 2.21 1.84 17.51
N LEU A 453 1.69 2.77 16.70
CA LEU A 453 2.55 3.78 16.03
C LEU A 453 3.30 4.63 17.06
N GLY A 454 2.63 5.02 18.15
CA GLY A 454 3.24 5.70 19.29
C GLY A 454 4.34 4.86 19.95
N VAL A 455 4.17 3.54 20.04
CA VAL A 455 5.18 2.60 20.57
C VAL A 455 6.46 2.65 19.74
N VAL A 456 6.37 2.50 18.41
CA VAL A 456 7.55 2.56 17.54
C VAL A 456 8.25 3.90 17.70
N LEU A 457 7.53 5.02 17.55
CA LEU A 457 8.11 6.35 17.59
C LEU A 457 8.80 6.65 18.93
N CYS A 458 8.18 6.28 20.06
CA CYS A 458 8.77 6.45 21.38
C CYS A 458 10.03 5.59 21.56
N PHE A 459 10.03 4.34 21.07
CA PHE A 459 11.25 3.52 21.08
C PHE A 459 12.35 4.08 20.18
N LEU A 460 12.00 4.63 19.01
CA LEU A 460 12.99 5.26 18.12
C LEU A 460 13.69 6.43 18.81
N VAL A 461 12.91 7.32 19.45
CA VAL A 461 13.45 8.45 20.21
C VAL A 461 14.24 7.97 21.44
N SER A 462 13.74 6.96 22.16
CA SER A 462 14.43 6.37 23.31
C SER A 462 15.81 5.85 22.92
N VAL A 463 15.93 5.02 21.89
CA VAL A 463 17.24 4.47 21.46
C VAL A 463 18.19 5.57 21.00
N ALA A 464 17.70 6.60 20.32
CA ALA A 464 18.54 7.73 19.92
C ALA A 464 19.15 8.47 21.14
N LEU A 465 18.38 8.62 22.22
CA LEU A 465 18.80 9.28 23.45
C LEU A 465 19.62 8.34 24.37
N LEU A 466 19.23 7.09 24.53
CA LEU A 466 19.84 6.11 25.44
C LEU A 466 20.91 5.23 24.77
N GLY A 467 21.16 5.36 23.47
CA GLY A 467 22.11 4.54 22.71
C GLY A 467 23.46 4.24 23.40
N PRO A 468 24.15 5.23 23.99
CA PRO A 468 25.39 4.98 24.74
C PRO A 468 25.24 4.05 25.94
N TRP A 469 24.13 4.16 26.68
CA TRP A 469 23.83 3.27 27.80
C TRP A 469 23.46 1.88 27.30
N LEU A 470 22.64 1.80 26.26
CA LEU A 470 22.24 0.56 25.61
C LEU A 470 23.46 -0.24 25.13
N VAL A 471 24.36 0.41 24.38
CA VAL A 471 25.60 -0.23 23.90
C VAL A 471 26.52 -0.59 25.05
N ARG A 472 26.66 0.27 26.08
CA ARG A 472 27.49 -0.04 27.25
C ARG A 472 26.99 -1.29 27.99
N GLY A 473 25.68 -1.41 28.22
CA GLY A 473 25.07 -2.58 28.83
C GLY A 473 25.23 -3.83 27.96
N ALA A 474 24.95 -3.72 26.66
CA ALA A 474 25.03 -4.83 25.72
C ALA A 474 26.48 -5.33 25.53
N VAL A 475 27.48 -4.44 25.43
CA VAL A 475 28.91 -4.81 25.44
C VAL A 475 29.30 -5.43 26.79
N GLY A 476 28.69 -4.99 27.90
CA GLY A 476 28.84 -5.63 29.20
C GLY A 476 28.51 -7.12 29.13
N LEU A 477 27.33 -7.44 28.61
CA LEU A 477 26.77 -8.80 28.50
C LEU A 477 27.51 -9.65 27.46
N VAL A 478 27.62 -9.16 26.22
CA VAL A 478 28.27 -9.86 25.09
C VAL A 478 29.78 -9.95 25.29
N GLY A 479 30.38 -8.97 25.95
CA GLY A 479 31.81 -8.94 26.24
C GLY A 479 32.28 -10.08 27.16
N VAL A 480 31.39 -10.67 27.97
CA VAL A 480 31.71 -11.88 28.74
C VAL A 480 31.92 -13.07 27.80
N LEU A 481 31.07 -13.22 26.79
CA LEU A 481 31.16 -14.30 25.81
C LEU A 481 32.35 -14.11 24.85
N LEU A 482 32.63 -12.87 24.45
CA LEU A 482 33.75 -12.55 23.56
C LEU A 482 35.13 -12.79 24.19
N ARG A 483 35.23 -12.77 25.52
CA ARG A 483 36.48 -13.11 26.22
C ARG A 483 36.89 -14.58 26.03
N ALA A 484 35.96 -15.46 25.64
CA ALA A 484 36.27 -16.83 25.25
C ALA A 484 36.87 -16.96 23.83
N GLY A 485 36.77 -15.92 22.98
CA GLY A 485 37.22 -15.93 21.58
C GLY A 485 38.70 -15.60 21.34
N GLY A 486 39.55 -15.66 22.37
CA GLY A 486 40.98 -15.36 22.30
C GLY A 486 41.35 -13.86 22.37
N ALA A 487 42.65 -13.56 22.31
CA ALA A 487 43.19 -12.21 22.53
C ALA A 487 42.63 -11.09 21.63
N PRO A 488 42.32 -11.31 20.33
CA PRO A 488 41.72 -10.26 19.50
C PRO A 488 40.28 -9.92 19.88
N ALA A 489 39.53 -10.91 20.40
CA ALA A 489 38.14 -10.74 20.81
C ALA A 489 38.04 -10.08 22.19
N SER A 490 38.95 -10.40 23.12
CA SER A 490 39.04 -9.71 24.40
C SER A 490 39.44 -8.23 24.23
N LEU A 491 40.42 -7.93 23.37
CA LEU A 491 40.80 -6.55 23.04
C LEU A 491 39.65 -5.77 22.40
N ALA A 492 38.88 -6.41 21.52
CA ALA A 492 37.68 -5.79 20.94
C ALA A 492 36.62 -5.48 22.01
N ALA A 493 36.39 -6.39 22.96
CA ALA A 493 35.43 -6.18 24.05
C ALA A 493 35.85 -5.06 25.02
N ASP A 494 37.12 -5.01 25.42
CA ASP A 494 37.62 -3.98 26.33
C ASP A 494 37.65 -2.60 25.64
N ASN A 495 38.05 -2.55 24.36
CA ASN A 495 37.96 -1.33 23.56
C ASN A 495 36.50 -0.85 23.38
N ALA A 496 35.57 -1.79 23.17
CA ALA A 496 34.15 -1.49 23.04
C ALA A 496 33.56 -0.90 24.34
N ARG A 497 33.99 -1.40 25.52
CA ARG A 497 33.57 -0.83 26.81
C ARG A 497 34.12 0.59 27.02
N ALA A 498 35.38 0.81 26.68
CA ALA A 498 36.03 2.12 26.79
C ALA A 498 35.40 3.16 25.84
N SER A 499 34.94 2.72 24.66
CA SER A 499 34.44 3.61 23.59
C SER A 499 32.94 3.51 23.32
N SER A 500 32.15 3.04 24.30
CA SER A 500 30.68 2.81 24.20
C SER A 500 29.88 3.94 23.51
N ARG A 501 30.20 5.22 23.75
CA ARG A 501 29.53 6.35 23.09
C ARG A 501 29.80 6.43 21.59
N ARG A 502 31.00 6.06 21.15
CA ARG A 502 31.37 6.02 19.72
C ARG A 502 30.66 4.85 19.04
N LEU A 503 30.69 3.66 19.65
CA LEU A 503 29.93 2.51 19.16
C LEU A 503 28.43 2.76 19.10
N ALA A 504 27.88 3.52 20.04
CA ALA A 504 26.48 3.94 20.00
C ALA A 504 26.12 4.78 18.77
N SER A 505 27.01 5.67 18.30
CA SER A 505 26.74 6.42 17.06
C SER A 505 26.62 5.52 15.83
N ALA A 506 27.35 4.41 15.79
CA ALA A 506 27.26 3.43 14.70
C ALA A 506 26.10 2.43 14.89
N THR A 507 25.79 2.06 16.13
CA THR A 507 24.79 1.02 16.46
C THR A 507 23.36 1.57 16.36
N VAL A 508 23.12 2.81 16.81
CA VAL A 508 21.78 3.41 16.84
C VAL A 508 21.10 3.41 15.46
N PRO A 509 21.76 3.86 14.35
CA PRO A 509 21.17 3.76 13.02
C PRO A 509 20.74 2.33 12.67
N ILE A 510 21.56 1.32 12.95
CA ILE A 510 21.22 -0.07 12.66
C ILE A 510 20.00 -0.52 13.45
N VAL A 511 19.93 -0.19 14.75
CA VAL A 511 18.76 -0.51 15.59
C VAL A 511 17.48 0.11 15.03
N MET A 512 17.51 1.40 14.67
CA MET A 512 16.35 2.10 14.10
C MET A 512 15.85 1.41 12.84
N VAL A 513 16.78 0.96 12.02
CA VAL A 513 16.48 0.39 10.72
C VAL A 513 15.92 -1.00 10.86
N THR A 514 16.56 -1.85 11.66
CA THR A 514 16.07 -3.20 11.91
C THR A 514 14.72 -3.16 12.63
N ALA A 515 14.55 -2.28 13.61
CA ALA A 515 13.26 -2.10 14.29
C ALA A 515 12.16 -1.68 13.32
N PHE A 516 12.41 -0.63 12.55
CA PHE A 516 11.40 -0.04 11.69
C PHE A 516 11.07 -0.91 10.47
N CYS A 517 12.09 -1.36 9.73
CA CYS A 517 11.90 -2.25 8.58
C CYS A 517 11.34 -3.60 9.03
N GLY A 518 11.80 -4.14 10.16
CA GLY A 518 11.26 -5.38 10.73
C GLY A 518 9.78 -5.23 11.08
N THR A 519 9.38 -4.12 11.71
CA THR A 519 7.97 -3.87 12.05
C THR A 519 7.11 -3.78 10.79
N LEU A 520 7.53 -3.04 9.76
CA LEU A 520 6.75 -2.90 8.52
C LEU A 520 6.66 -4.20 7.71
N VAL A 521 7.79 -4.86 7.47
CA VAL A 521 7.84 -6.09 6.66
C VAL A 521 7.09 -7.22 7.36
N PHE A 522 7.36 -7.42 8.65
CA PHE A 522 6.79 -8.57 9.35
C PHE A 522 5.31 -8.40 9.67
N LEU A 523 4.80 -7.16 9.72
CA LEU A 523 3.37 -6.91 9.88
C LEU A 523 2.61 -7.45 8.67
N GLN A 524 3.05 -7.06 7.48
CA GLN A 524 2.49 -7.53 6.22
C GLN A 524 2.60 -9.04 6.06
N SER A 525 3.78 -9.62 6.33
CA SER A 525 3.94 -11.08 6.25
C SER A 525 3.08 -11.81 7.27
N SER A 526 2.84 -11.21 8.44
CA SER A 526 1.93 -11.78 9.44
C SER A 526 0.49 -11.79 8.95
N LEU A 527 0.00 -10.66 8.42
CA LEU A 527 -1.34 -10.57 7.84
C LEU A 527 -1.55 -11.60 6.72
N GLN A 528 -0.59 -11.69 5.79
CA GLN A 528 -0.63 -12.63 4.68
C GLN A 528 -0.58 -14.09 5.15
N HIS A 529 0.25 -14.39 6.15
CA HIS A 529 0.35 -15.73 6.73
C HIS A 529 -0.93 -16.14 7.46
N THR A 530 -1.51 -15.26 8.27
CA THR A 530 -2.77 -15.56 8.95
C THR A 530 -3.92 -15.70 7.95
N ALA A 531 -3.99 -14.86 6.91
CA ALA A 531 -4.96 -15.03 5.83
C ALA A 531 -4.76 -16.37 5.09
N ALA A 532 -3.51 -16.78 4.84
CA ALA A 532 -3.21 -18.08 4.22
C ALA A 532 -3.65 -19.25 5.11
N GLU A 533 -3.42 -19.14 6.42
CA GLU A 533 -3.84 -20.14 7.40
C GLU A 533 -5.38 -20.20 7.50
N HIS A 534 -6.06 -19.06 7.55
CA HIS A 534 -7.52 -19.00 7.55
C HIS A 534 -8.12 -19.63 6.30
N VAL A 535 -7.56 -19.36 5.11
CA VAL A 535 -8.00 -20.01 3.87
C VAL A 535 -7.72 -21.53 3.91
N ARG A 536 -6.53 -21.96 4.36
CA ARG A 536 -6.18 -23.39 4.41
C ARG A 536 -7.02 -24.19 5.41
N GLN A 537 -7.28 -23.62 6.58
CA GLN A 537 -8.07 -24.26 7.63
C GLN A 537 -9.57 -24.13 7.38
N GLY A 538 -10.01 -23.00 6.83
CA GLY A 538 -11.42 -22.66 6.70
C GLY A 538 -12.06 -23.12 5.39
N LEU A 539 -11.31 -23.32 4.31
CA LEU A 539 -11.88 -23.86 3.08
C LEU A 539 -12.05 -25.38 3.20
N THR A 540 -13.24 -25.87 3.55
CA THR A 540 -13.55 -27.32 3.65
C THR A 540 -14.13 -27.91 2.37
N ALA A 541 -14.48 -27.08 1.38
CA ALA A 541 -14.93 -27.53 0.07
C ALA A 541 -13.95 -28.54 -0.57
N ASP A 542 -14.51 -29.54 -1.26
CA ASP A 542 -13.71 -30.52 -2.01
C ASP A 542 -13.21 -29.90 -3.32
N GLN A 543 -14.05 -29.08 -3.94
CA GLN A 543 -13.75 -28.39 -5.20
C GLN A 543 -14.15 -26.92 -5.13
N VAL A 544 -13.31 -26.08 -5.74
CA VAL A 544 -13.53 -24.66 -5.97
C VAL A 544 -13.60 -24.45 -7.47
N VAL A 545 -14.78 -24.06 -7.92
CA VAL A 545 -15.02 -23.70 -9.32
C VAL A 545 -14.91 -22.18 -9.42
N SER A 546 -14.07 -21.71 -10.34
CA SER A 546 -13.95 -20.30 -10.68
C SER A 546 -14.06 -20.11 -12.19
N ALA A 547 -14.36 -18.88 -12.61
CA ALA A 547 -14.29 -18.55 -14.03
C ALA A 547 -12.82 -18.57 -14.50
N GLN A 548 -12.60 -19.02 -15.73
CA GLN A 548 -11.29 -18.94 -16.36
C GLN A 548 -10.86 -17.47 -16.59
N ALA A 549 -9.54 -17.24 -16.64
CA ALA A 549 -9.00 -15.90 -16.87
C ALA A 549 -9.56 -15.28 -18.15
N GLY A 550 -10.12 -14.07 -18.05
CA GLY A 550 -10.75 -13.35 -19.17
C GLY A 550 -12.28 -13.41 -19.20
N ARG A 551 -12.94 -14.18 -18.33
CA ARG A 551 -14.41 -14.18 -18.16
C ARG A 551 -14.85 -13.38 -16.93
N PRO A 552 -16.04 -12.73 -16.97
CA PRO A 552 -16.48 -11.82 -15.92
C PRO A 552 -16.90 -12.52 -14.61
N GLY A 553 -17.21 -13.82 -14.65
CA GLY A 553 -17.47 -14.68 -13.48
C GLY A 553 -18.48 -15.79 -13.78
N LEU A 554 -19.02 -16.43 -12.74
CA LEU A 554 -20.05 -17.47 -12.87
C LEU A 554 -21.45 -16.84 -12.71
N ASP A 555 -22.43 -17.26 -13.52
CA ASP A 555 -23.82 -16.81 -13.33
C ASP A 555 -24.43 -17.41 -12.05
N ALA A 556 -25.37 -16.69 -11.43
CA ALA A 556 -26.05 -17.14 -10.21
C ALA A 556 -26.75 -18.50 -10.38
N GLY A 557 -27.28 -18.79 -11.57
CA GLY A 557 -27.89 -20.08 -11.92
C GLY A 557 -26.91 -21.25 -11.98
N THR A 558 -25.60 -21.01 -11.91
CA THR A 558 -24.59 -22.08 -11.82
C THR A 558 -24.69 -22.83 -10.49
N VAL A 559 -25.08 -22.17 -9.40
CA VAL A 559 -25.21 -22.81 -8.07
C VAL A 559 -26.30 -23.88 -8.11
N GLU A 560 -27.47 -23.53 -8.66
CA GLU A 560 -28.60 -24.45 -8.78
C GLU A 560 -28.27 -25.63 -9.71
N ARG A 561 -27.71 -25.36 -10.90
CA ARG A 561 -27.29 -26.41 -11.83
C ARG A 561 -26.23 -27.34 -11.22
N ALA A 562 -25.28 -26.80 -10.46
CA ALA A 562 -24.27 -27.61 -9.77
C ALA A 562 -24.86 -28.47 -8.65
N SER A 563 -25.85 -27.96 -7.91
CA SER A 563 -26.52 -28.71 -6.84
C SER A 563 -27.30 -29.93 -7.35
N GLN A 564 -27.74 -29.91 -8.62
CA GLN A 564 -28.48 -31.00 -9.26
C GLN A 564 -27.57 -32.09 -9.84
N LEU A 565 -26.24 -31.89 -9.85
CA LEU A 565 -25.32 -32.87 -10.41
C LEU A 565 -25.17 -34.12 -9.53
N PRO A 566 -25.04 -35.31 -10.12
CA PRO A 566 -24.81 -36.53 -9.36
C PRO A 566 -23.44 -36.46 -8.66
N GLY A 567 -23.41 -36.77 -7.37
CA GLY A 567 -22.19 -36.75 -6.56
C GLY A 567 -21.91 -35.43 -5.83
N VAL A 568 -22.73 -34.40 -6.00
CA VAL A 568 -22.67 -33.15 -5.22
C VAL A 568 -23.57 -33.24 -3.99
N ALA A 569 -23.02 -32.99 -2.80
CA ALA A 569 -23.81 -32.91 -1.56
C ALA A 569 -24.25 -31.49 -1.22
N ALA A 570 -23.42 -30.50 -1.54
CA ALA A 570 -23.75 -29.09 -1.38
C ALA A 570 -22.96 -28.22 -2.36
N ALA A 571 -23.59 -27.14 -2.81
CA ALA A 571 -23.01 -26.14 -3.68
C ALA A 571 -23.38 -24.75 -3.15
N VAL A 572 -22.38 -23.90 -2.92
CA VAL A 572 -22.56 -22.55 -2.40
C VAL A 572 -21.79 -21.56 -3.26
N GLY A 573 -22.49 -20.55 -3.77
CA GLY A 573 -21.90 -19.46 -4.54
C GLY A 573 -21.41 -18.34 -3.63
N LEU A 574 -20.24 -17.77 -3.95
CA LEU A 574 -19.68 -16.63 -3.24
C LEU A 574 -19.54 -15.44 -4.19
N ARG A 575 -20.22 -14.36 -3.84
CA ARG A 575 -20.15 -13.08 -4.52
C ARG A 575 -19.30 -12.11 -3.71
N PRO A 576 -18.15 -11.62 -4.21
CA PRO A 576 -17.36 -10.64 -3.48
C PRO A 576 -18.06 -9.29 -3.46
N THR A 577 -17.95 -8.58 -2.35
CA THR A 577 -18.31 -7.17 -2.24
C THR A 577 -17.48 -6.51 -1.12
N GLY A 578 -17.67 -5.22 -0.89
CA GLY A 578 -17.09 -4.50 0.24
C GLY A 578 -18.17 -3.85 1.10
N LEU A 579 -17.83 -3.57 2.35
CA LEU A 579 -18.67 -2.79 3.26
C LEU A 579 -17.87 -1.62 3.79
N VAL A 580 -18.53 -0.49 4.01
CA VAL A 580 -17.97 0.59 4.81
C VAL A 580 -18.60 0.53 6.19
N TYR A 581 -17.80 0.75 7.23
CA TYR A 581 -18.27 0.80 8.60
C TYR A 581 -17.59 1.94 9.35
N GLN A 582 -18.28 2.42 10.38
CA GLN A 582 -17.75 3.48 11.23
C GLN A 582 -17.14 2.86 12.49
N GLN A 583 -15.87 3.18 12.74
CA GLN A 583 -15.16 2.83 13.95
C GLN A 583 -14.78 4.11 14.69
N SER A 584 -15.54 4.46 15.74
CA SER A 584 -15.38 5.72 16.47
C SER A 584 -15.42 6.93 15.53
N ASP A 585 -14.31 7.66 15.38
CA ASP A 585 -14.19 8.86 14.55
C ASP A 585 -13.63 8.59 13.14
N VAL A 586 -13.52 7.32 12.72
CA VAL A 586 -12.91 6.92 11.45
C VAL A 586 -13.85 6.00 10.66
N LEU A 587 -13.90 6.19 9.35
CA LEU A 587 -14.55 5.25 8.43
C LEU A 587 -13.51 4.26 7.90
N ALA A 588 -13.88 2.98 7.86
CA ALA A 588 -13.03 1.90 7.36
C ALA A 588 -13.82 0.99 6.41
N THR A 589 -13.10 0.24 5.59
CA THR A 589 -13.68 -0.73 4.67
C THR A 589 -13.38 -2.15 5.16
N ALA A 590 -14.38 -3.02 5.10
CA ALA A 590 -14.26 -4.45 5.35
C ALA A 590 -14.57 -5.24 4.08
N THR A 591 -13.93 -6.40 3.92
CA THR A 591 -14.28 -7.32 2.82
C THR A 591 -15.51 -8.13 3.18
N ALA A 592 -16.45 -8.30 2.25
CA ALA A 592 -17.66 -9.07 2.49
C ALA A 592 -17.96 -10.03 1.35
N LEU A 593 -18.70 -11.10 1.66
CA LEU A 593 -19.19 -12.06 0.67
C LEU A 593 -20.71 -12.18 0.75
N GLY A 594 -21.37 -12.09 -0.40
CA GLY A 594 -22.74 -12.56 -0.60
C GLY A 594 -22.76 -14.08 -0.76
N VAL A 595 -23.55 -14.75 0.07
CA VAL A 595 -23.74 -16.21 0.05
C VAL A 595 -24.96 -16.54 -0.80
N GLU A 596 -24.73 -17.16 -1.96
CA GLU A 596 -25.78 -17.67 -2.86
C GLU A 596 -25.99 -19.18 -2.66
N GLY A 597 -27.25 -19.62 -2.69
CA GLY A 597 -27.64 -20.99 -2.36
C GLY A 597 -28.13 -21.12 -0.92
N ASP A 598 -28.13 -22.34 -0.38
CA ASP A 598 -28.57 -22.61 1.00
C ASP A 598 -27.46 -22.27 2.03
N PRO A 599 -27.64 -21.24 2.88
CA PRO A 599 -26.66 -20.91 3.92
C PRO A 599 -26.48 -22.01 4.97
N ALA A 600 -27.45 -22.92 5.14
CA ALA A 600 -27.31 -24.07 6.02
C ALA A 600 -26.26 -25.07 5.53
N ALA A 601 -25.95 -25.04 4.23
CA ALA A 601 -24.90 -25.85 3.62
C ALA A 601 -23.50 -25.18 3.72
N LEU A 602 -23.42 -23.92 4.14
CA LEU A 602 -22.16 -23.19 4.26
C LEU A 602 -21.11 -23.92 5.14
N PRO A 603 -21.46 -24.53 6.29
CA PRO A 603 -20.49 -25.27 7.12
C PRO A 603 -19.85 -26.48 6.44
N SER A 604 -20.47 -27.07 5.41
CA SER A 604 -19.89 -28.22 4.68
C SER A 604 -18.81 -27.80 3.67
N VAL A 605 -18.79 -26.53 3.28
CA VAL A 605 -17.84 -25.97 2.30
C VAL A 605 -16.88 -24.93 2.91
N LEU A 606 -17.26 -24.30 4.02
CA LEU A 606 -16.48 -23.31 4.76
C LEU A 606 -16.61 -23.51 6.28
N ASP A 607 -15.49 -23.82 6.93
CA ASP A 607 -15.36 -23.77 8.38
C ASP A 607 -14.75 -22.43 8.83
N LEU A 608 -15.62 -21.47 9.14
CA LEU A 608 -15.18 -20.14 9.59
C LEU A 608 -14.79 -20.08 11.08
N GLY A 609 -14.94 -21.20 11.82
CA GLY A 609 -14.72 -21.21 13.27
C GLY A 609 -15.71 -20.30 14.00
N VAL A 610 -17.01 -20.61 13.89
CA VAL A 610 -18.10 -19.87 14.53
C VAL A 610 -17.88 -19.84 16.05
N ARG A 611 -17.90 -18.64 16.64
CA ARG A 611 -17.72 -18.38 18.07
C ARG A 611 -19.05 -18.29 18.79
N SER A 612 -20.04 -17.68 18.16
CA SER A 612 -21.38 -17.48 18.71
C SER A 612 -22.40 -17.39 17.59
N GLY A 613 -23.63 -17.86 17.83
CA GLY A 613 -24.70 -17.88 16.83
C GLY A 613 -24.60 -19.03 15.83
N SER A 614 -25.30 -18.92 14.71
CA SER A 614 -25.37 -19.96 13.66
C SER A 614 -25.37 -19.33 12.27
N LEU A 615 -24.57 -19.89 11.35
CA LEU A 615 -24.53 -19.45 9.96
C LEU A 615 -25.81 -19.82 9.18
N ALA A 616 -26.54 -20.86 9.61
CA ALA A 616 -27.82 -21.23 8.98
C ALA A 616 -28.87 -20.10 9.10
N ASP A 617 -28.72 -19.24 10.11
CA ASP A 617 -29.66 -18.16 10.40
C ASP A 617 -29.55 -16.99 9.42
N LEU A 618 -28.50 -16.96 8.57
CA LEU A 618 -28.39 -16.04 7.43
C LEU A 618 -29.57 -16.19 6.45
N SER A 619 -30.20 -17.37 6.40
CA SER A 619 -31.36 -17.62 5.52
C SER A 619 -32.68 -17.03 6.03
N ARG A 620 -32.75 -16.60 7.30
CA ARG A 620 -34.04 -16.19 7.92
C ARG A 620 -34.60 -14.89 7.36
N SER A 621 -33.74 -13.96 6.94
CA SER A 621 -34.12 -12.66 6.41
C SER A 621 -32.99 -12.06 5.57
N ALA A 622 -33.35 -11.23 4.59
CA ALA A 622 -32.40 -10.45 3.79
C ALA A 622 -31.58 -9.44 4.63
N ASP A 623 -32.03 -9.10 5.84
CA ASP A 623 -31.41 -8.12 6.74
C ASP A 623 -30.58 -8.76 7.87
N THR A 624 -29.80 -9.79 7.52
CA THR A 624 -28.94 -10.52 8.46
C THR A 624 -27.47 -10.44 8.02
N VAL A 625 -26.57 -10.52 9.00
CA VAL A 625 -25.13 -10.51 8.74
C VAL A 625 -24.40 -11.44 9.71
N ALA A 626 -23.39 -12.15 9.22
CA ALA A 626 -22.40 -12.82 10.06
C ALA A 626 -21.08 -12.06 9.98
N LEU A 627 -20.44 -11.79 11.12
CA LEU A 627 -19.26 -10.93 11.19
C LEU A 627 -18.05 -11.69 11.74
N ASP A 628 -16.85 -11.36 11.25
CA ASP A 628 -15.62 -11.75 11.92
C ASP A 628 -15.56 -11.12 13.32
N ALA A 629 -15.00 -11.82 14.30
CA ALA A 629 -14.93 -11.41 15.69
C ALA A 629 -14.18 -10.08 15.83
N THR A 630 -13.14 -9.85 15.03
CA THR A 630 -12.39 -8.58 15.06
C THR A 630 -13.23 -7.41 14.55
N LEU A 631 -14.11 -7.64 13.57
CA LEU A 631 -15.05 -6.65 13.04
C LEU A 631 -16.24 -6.43 13.99
N ALA A 632 -16.75 -7.49 14.61
CA ALA A 632 -17.80 -7.37 15.62
C ALA A 632 -17.30 -6.58 16.84
N ASP A 633 -16.07 -6.85 17.30
CA ASP A 633 -15.43 -6.11 18.40
C ASP A 633 -15.15 -4.66 18.03
N SER A 634 -14.79 -4.36 16.77
CA SER A 634 -14.54 -2.99 16.32
C SER A 634 -15.80 -2.14 16.23
N LEU A 635 -16.93 -2.77 15.90
CA LEU A 635 -18.28 -2.19 15.90
C LEU A 635 -18.92 -2.17 17.30
N GLY A 636 -18.41 -2.98 18.24
CA GLY A 636 -18.98 -3.12 19.58
C GLY A 636 -20.32 -3.87 19.61
N VAL A 637 -20.57 -4.75 18.64
CA VAL A 637 -21.83 -5.48 18.46
C VAL A 637 -21.69 -6.96 18.82
N ARG A 638 -22.77 -7.56 19.31
CA ARG A 638 -22.86 -9.00 19.60
C ARG A 638 -23.95 -9.65 18.76
N VAL A 639 -24.01 -10.98 18.80
CA VAL A 639 -25.10 -11.74 18.17
C VAL A 639 -26.44 -11.28 18.74
N GLY A 640 -27.37 -10.88 17.86
CA GLY A 640 -28.67 -10.30 18.17
C GLY A 640 -28.74 -8.77 18.03
N ASP A 641 -27.60 -8.08 18.04
CA ASP A 641 -27.55 -6.62 17.86
C ASP A 641 -27.67 -6.24 16.38
N ARG A 642 -28.01 -4.99 16.11
CA ARG A 642 -27.97 -4.41 14.76
C ARG A 642 -26.63 -3.76 14.50
N ALA A 643 -26.00 -4.12 13.39
CA ALA A 643 -24.71 -3.57 12.98
C ALA A 643 -24.93 -2.44 11.96
N PRO A 644 -24.63 -1.16 12.29
CA PRO A 644 -24.72 -0.07 11.33
C PRO A 644 -23.59 -0.17 10.31
N LEU A 645 -23.96 -0.40 9.05
CA LEU A 645 -23.04 -0.65 7.95
C LEU A 645 -23.50 0.11 6.70
N TRP A 646 -22.57 0.42 5.81
CA TRP A 646 -22.87 0.83 4.45
C TRP A 646 -22.47 -0.30 3.51
N LEU A 647 -23.38 -0.72 2.64
CA LEU A 647 -23.10 -1.68 1.58
C LEU A 647 -22.13 -1.08 0.55
N GLY A 648 -21.64 -1.90 -0.38
CA GLY A 648 -20.59 -1.51 -1.31
C GLY A 648 -20.92 -0.27 -2.14
N ASP A 649 -22.20 -0.06 -2.46
CA ASP A 649 -22.73 1.08 -3.24
C ASP A 649 -23.09 2.30 -2.38
N GLY A 650 -22.89 2.23 -1.06
CA GLY A 650 -23.19 3.28 -0.09
C GLY A 650 -24.58 3.22 0.53
N HIS A 651 -25.37 2.20 0.21
CA HIS A 651 -26.66 2.00 0.88
C HIS A 651 -26.45 1.72 2.38
N LYS A 652 -27.05 2.55 3.24
CA LYS A 652 -26.98 2.35 4.69
C LYS A 652 -27.94 1.23 5.11
N ALA A 653 -27.38 0.18 5.71
CA ALA A 653 -28.12 -0.96 6.24
C ALA A 653 -27.80 -1.15 7.73
N GLU A 654 -28.74 -1.72 8.49
CA GLU A 654 -28.55 -2.04 9.91
C GLU A 654 -28.88 -3.52 10.18
N PRO A 655 -28.21 -4.47 9.48
CA PRO A 655 -28.53 -5.88 9.57
C PRO A 655 -28.31 -6.45 10.97
N THR A 656 -29.12 -7.44 11.31
CA THR A 656 -29.02 -8.14 12.59
C THR A 656 -27.88 -9.15 12.55
N VAL A 657 -26.99 -9.10 13.54
CA VAL A 657 -25.84 -10.01 13.66
C VAL A 657 -26.34 -11.38 14.08
N VAL A 658 -26.24 -12.38 13.19
CA VAL A 658 -26.73 -13.76 13.47
C VAL A 658 -25.62 -14.71 13.92
N ALA A 659 -24.36 -14.40 13.57
CA ALA A 659 -23.21 -15.18 13.97
C ALA A 659 -21.94 -14.33 14.02
N THR A 660 -21.02 -14.71 14.92
CA THR A 660 -19.64 -14.21 14.91
C THR A 660 -18.66 -15.37 14.70
N TYR A 661 -17.60 -15.16 13.93
CA TYR A 661 -16.62 -16.20 13.59
C TYR A 661 -15.18 -15.66 13.65
N SER A 662 -14.16 -16.52 13.63
CA SER A 662 -12.76 -16.05 13.80
C SER A 662 -11.85 -16.19 12.57
N ARG A 663 -12.33 -16.80 11.48
CA ARG A 663 -11.55 -17.03 10.26
C ARG A 663 -11.97 -16.16 9.07
N GLY A 664 -12.14 -14.85 9.24
CA GLY A 664 -12.56 -13.96 8.14
C GLY A 664 -11.47 -13.54 7.16
N LEU A 665 -10.21 -13.41 7.60
CA LEU A 665 -9.12 -12.96 6.73
C LEU A 665 -8.93 -13.90 5.52
N GLY A 666 -9.16 -13.37 4.31
CA GLY A 666 -9.07 -14.12 3.06
C GLY A 666 -10.33 -14.94 2.69
N LEU A 667 -11.30 -15.03 3.59
CA LEU A 667 -12.59 -15.72 3.41
C LEU A 667 -13.81 -14.79 3.58
N GLY A 668 -13.60 -13.47 3.70
CA GLY A 668 -14.63 -12.46 3.94
C GLY A 668 -14.74 -12.13 5.44
N GLU A 669 -14.62 -10.86 5.79
CA GLU A 669 -14.80 -10.36 7.16
C GLU A 669 -16.27 -10.20 7.54
N ALA A 670 -17.16 -10.16 6.55
CA ALA A 670 -18.60 -10.24 6.74
C ALA A 670 -19.25 -11.15 5.69
N LEU A 671 -20.32 -11.84 6.09
CA LEU A 671 -21.19 -12.59 5.19
C LEU A 671 -22.60 -12.04 5.22
N LEU A 672 -23.16 -11.84 4.03
CA LEU A 672 -24.54 -11.39 3.83
C LEU A 672 -25.28 -12.38 2.94
N PRO A 673 -26.63 -12.41 2.99
CA PRO A 673 -27.44 -13.10 2.00
C PRO A 673 -27.11 -12.63 0.57
N GLY A 674 -26.97 -13.57 -0.36
CA GLY A 674 -26.62 -13.30 -1.76
C GLY A 674 -27.55 -12.29 -2.42
N ALA A 675 -28.86 -12.40 -2.17
CA ALA A 675 -29.87 -11.46 -2.69
C ALA A 675 -29.64 -10.00 -2.24
N THR A 676 -29.22 -9.79 -1.00
CA THR A 676 -28.94 -8.45 -0.46
C THR A 676 -27.73 -7.83 -1.12
N VAL A 677 -26.67 -8.62 -1.33
CA VAL A 677 -25.45 -8.17 -2.02
C VAL A 677 -25.71 -7.98 -3.51
N ALA A 678 -26.54 -8.85 -4.12
CA ALA A 678 -26.84 -8.81 -5.54
C ALA A 678 -27.51 -7.50 -5.99
N ALA A 679 -28.30 -6.89 -5.12
CA ALA A 679 -28.97 -5.62 -5.38
C ALA A 679 -28.03 -4.39 -5.26
N HIS A 680 -26.85 -4.55 -4.67
CA HIS A 680 -25.95 -3.45 -4.29
C HIS A 680 -24.49 -3.69 -4.73
N SER A 681 -24.26 -4.52 -5.76
CA SER A 681 -22.91 -4.87 -6.25
C SER A 681 -22.79 -4.67 -7.76
N ASP A 682 -21.63 -4.21 -8.23
CA ASP A 682 -21.40 -3.90 -9.65
C ASP A 682 -21.40 -5.14 -10.53
N SER A 683 -21.02 -6.28 -9.97
CA SER A 683 -20.95 -7.55 -10.67
C SER A 683 -22.10 -8.48 -10.28
N PRO A 684 -22.90 -8.95 -11.24
CA PRO A 684 -23.88 -9.99 -10.97
C PRO A 684 -23.25 -11.38 -10.80
N TYR A 685 -21.96 -11.51 -11.12
CA TYR A 685 -21.30 -12.80 -11.22
C TYR A 685 -20.71 -13.24 -9.88
N LEU A 686 -20.78 -14.54 -9.63
CA LEU A 686 -20.07 -15.17 -8.54
C LEU A 686 -18.59 -15.26 -8.89
N ALA A 687 -17.73 -14.89 -7.95
CA ALA A 687 -16.30 -15.11 -8.13
C ALA A 687 -15.96 -16.59 -8.03
N ARG A 688 -16.69 -17.33 -7.17
CA ARG A 688 -16.39 -18.72 -6.83
C ARG A 688 -17.66 -19.49 -6.52
N LEU A 689 -17.64 -20.77 -6.87
CA LEU A 689 -18.60 -21.76 -6.42
C LEU A 689 -17.84 -22.81 -5.61
N LEU A 690 -18.24 -22.98 -4.36
CA LEU A 690 -17.68 -23.97 -3.45
C LEU A 690 -18.57 -25.21 -3.45
N VAL A 691 -17.97 -26.38 -3.66
CA VAL A 691 -18.71 -27.63 -3.78
C VAL A 691 -18.19 -28.65 -2.78
N SER A 692 -19.09 -29.23 -1.99
CA SER A 692 -18.84 -30.43 -1.18
C SER A 692 -19.39 -31.64 -1.91
N ARG A 693 -18.61 -32.72 -1.94
CA ARG A 693 -18.94 -33.95 -2.63
C ARG A 693 -19.72 -34.89 -1.70
N ALA A 694 -20.64 -35.66 -2.28
CA ALA A 694 -21.37 -36.69 -1.56
C ALA A 694 -20.42 -37.80 -1.04
N PRO A 695 -20.69 -38.38 0.14
CA PRO A 695 -19.89 -39.47 0.68
C PRO A 695 -19.74 -40.62 -0.32
N GLY A 696 -18.51 -40.96 -0.69
CA GLY A 696 -18.20 -42.07 -1.62
C GLY A 696 -18.26 -41.74 -3.12
N ALA A 697 -18.61 -40.53 -3.54
CA ALA A 697 -18.57 -40.15 -4.95
C ALA A 697 -17.12 -39.98 -5.46
N ASP A 698 -16.87 -40.24 -6.74
CA ASP A 698 -15.53 -40.05 -7.34
C ASP A 698 -15.22 -38.57 -7.60
N ARG A 699 -14.01 -38.15 -7.23
CA ARG A 699 -13.55 -36.77 -7.36
C ARG A 699 -13.31 -36.38 -8.81
N ALA A 700 -12.71 -37.28 -9.61
CA ALA A 700 -12.42 -36.99 -11.02
C ALA A 700 -13.72 -36.85 -11.81
N ALA A 701 -14.65 -37.80 -11.65
CA ALA A 701 -15.98 -37.72 -12.27
C ALA A 701 -16.77 -36.46 -11.87
N THR A 702 -16.74 -36.06 -10.59
CA THR A 702 -17.42 -34.83 -10.14
C THR A 702 -16.77 -33.57 -10.73
N ALA A 703 -15.43 -33.53 -10.82
CA ALA A 703 -14.72 -32.40 -11.44
C ALA A 703 -15.04 -32.27 -12.93
N GLU A 704 -15.12 -33.40 -13.64
CA GLU A 704 -15.48 -33.44 -15.05
C GLU A 704 -16.93 -32.97 -15.25
N ALA A 705 -17.88 -33.44 -14.42
CA ALA A 705 -19.27 -33.00 -14.46
C ALA A 705 -19.42 -31.49 -14.20
N LEU A 706 -18.67 -30.95 -13.22
CA LEU A 706 -18.64 -29.51 -12.93
C LEU A 706 -18.04 -28.70 -14.07
N SER A 707 -16.98 -29.21 -14.72
CA SER A 707 -16.40 -28.57 -15.90
C SER A 707 -17.35 -28.58 -17.10
N GLY A 708 -18.24 -29.57 -17.18
CA GLY A 708 -19.30 -29.67 -18.19
C GLY A 708 -20.45 -28.66 -18.04
N LEU A 709 -20.59 -27.99 -16.89
CA LEU A 709 -21.63 -26.96 -16.68
C LEU A 709 -21.46 -25.74 -17.59
N ALA A 710 -20.24 -25.47 -18.04
CA ALA A 710 -19.95 -24.48 -19.06
C ALA A 710 -18.69 -24.90 -19.86
N PRO A 711 -18.86 -25.56 -21.02
CA PRO A 711 -17.76 -26.07 -21.83
C PRO A 711 -16.72 -24.98 -22.13
N GLY A 712 -15.46 -25.22 -21.73
CA GLY A 712 -14.33 -24.34 -21.99
C GLY A 712 -14.26 -23.05 -21.15
N GLY A 713 -15.07 -22.92 -20.09
CA GLY A 713 -15.19 -21.67 -19.34
C GLY A 713 -14.83 -21.69 -17.85
N LEU A 714 -14.68 -22.88 -17.27
CA LEU A 714 -14.58 -23.08 -15.83
C LEU A 714 -13.23 -23.67 -15.47
N THR A 715 -12.59 -23.08 -14.47
CA THR A 715 -11.44 -23.67 -13.80
C THR A 715 -11.93 -24.37 -12.54
N VAL A 716 -11.91 -25.69 -12.58
CA VAL A 716 -12.23 -26.53 -11.42
C VAL A 716 -10.92 -26.88 -10.74
N THR A 717 -10.74 -26.36 -9.53
CA THR A 717 -9.55 -26.60 -8.71
C THR A 717 -9.96 -27.29 -7.42
N ASP A 718 -9.01 -27.95 -6.77
CA ASP A 718 -9.23 -28.47 -5.44
C ASP A 718 -8.77 -27.46 -4.38
N ARG A 719 -9.03 -27.79 -3.12
CA ARG A 719 -8.62 -26.96 -1.98
C ARG A 719 -7.14 -26.59 -1.99
N GLN A 720 -6.25 -27.55 -2.32
CA GLN A 720 -4.80 -27.33 -2.34
C GLN A 720 -4.37 -26.47 -3.54
N GLY A 721 -4.90 -26.75 -4.73
CA GLY A 721 -4.65 -25.97 -5.95
C GLY A 721 -5.15 -24.54 -5.81
N TYR A 722 -6.33 -24.35 -5.23
CA TYR A 722 -6.86 -23.02 -4.93
C TYR A 722 -6.00 -22.27 -3.91
N ALA A 723 -5.59 -22.93 -2.81
CA ALA A 723 -4.69 -22.33 -1.83
C ALA A 723 -3.35 -21.90 -2.47
N ALA A 724 -2.77 -22.76 -3.32
CA ALA A 724 -1.54 -22.46 -4.05
C ALA A 724 -1.69 -21.30 -5.04
N GLN A 725 -2.83 -21.21 -5.74
CA GLN A 725 -3.13 -20.10 -6.65
C GLN A 725 -3.32 -18.79 -5.87
N ALA A 726 -4.05 -18.84 -4.75
CA ALA A 726 -4.25 -17.69 -3.88
C ALA A 726 -2.93 -17.21 -3.25
N ASP A 727 -2.04 -18.13 -2.87
CA ASP A 727 -0.70 -17.79 -2.35
C ASP A 727 0.14 -17.12 -3.44
N ARG A 728 0.14 -17.63 -4.68
CA ARG A 728 0.86 -17.02 -5.81
C ARG A 728 0.35 -15.62 -6.15
N GLN A 729 -0.97 -15.40 -6.10
CA GLN A 729 -1.57 -14.08 -6.28
C GLN A 729 -1.13 -13.12 -5.16
N ARG A 730 -1.10 -13.59 -3.90
CA ARG A 730 -0.67 -12.79 -2.74
C ARG A 730 0.82 -12.46 -2.76
N GLU A 731 1.67 -13.37 -3.24
CA GLU A 731 3.10 -13.10 -3.46
C GLU A 731 3.33 -11.95 -4.45
N LEU A 732 2.51 -11.90 -5.52
CA LEU A 732 2.56 -10.82 -6.50
C LEU A 732 2.13 -9.47 -5.90
N SER A 733 1.11 -9.46 -5.04
CA SER A 733 0.63 -8.25 -4.34
C SER A 733 1.56 -7.78 -3.21
N GLY A 734 2.22 -8.69 -2.49
CA GLY A 734 3.15 -8.38 -1.40
C GLY A 734 4.45 -7.68 -1.85
N TRP A 735 4.72 -7.69 -3.15
CA TRP A 735 5.94 -7.11 -3.74
C TRP A 735 6.08 -5.61 -3.49
N ALA A 736 5.01 -4.81 -3.63
CA ALA A 736 5.10 -3.35 -3.52
C ALA A 736 5.61 -2.92 -2.13
N ASN A 737 5.13 -3.60 -1.09
CA ASN A 737 5.52 -3.34 0.30
C ASN A 737 6.93 -3.84 0.60
N ASN A 738 7.33 -5.00 0.05
CA ASN A 738 8.70 -5.51 0.16
C ASN A 738 9.72 -4.62 -0.54
N VAL A 739 9.40 -4.07 -1.72
CA VAL A 739 10.25 -3.10 -2.42
C VAL A 739 10.44 -1.84 -1.61
N MET A 740 9.36 -1.31 -1.01
CA MET A 740 9.45 -0.13 -0.15
C MET A 740 10.31 -0.36 1.08
N ALA A 741 10.08 -1.47 1.77
CA ALA A 741 10.94 -1.86 2.88
C ALA A 741 12.40 -2.01 2.44
N GLY A 742 12.65 -2.55 1.24
CA GLY A 742 13.98 -2.62 0.63
C GLY A 742 14.61 -1.26 0.39
N VAL A 743 13.88 -0.29 -0.15
CA VAL A 743 14.37 1.09 -0.38
C VAL A 743 14.70 1.78 0.94
N LEU A 744 13.80 1.70 1.93
CA LEU A 744 14.00 2.24 3.27
C LEU A 744 15.21 1.59 3.96
N ALA A 745 15.30 0.25 3.91
CA ALA A 745 16.42 -0.52 4.44
C ALA A 745 17.74 -0.21 3.73
N GLY A 746 17.71 0.04 2.41
CA GLY A 746 18.88 0.44 1.63
C GLY A 746 19.42 1.82 2.02
N PHE A 747 18.52 2.79 2.20
CA PHE A 747 18.89 4.14 2.65
C PHE A 747 19.53 4.13 4.04
N ALA A 748 18.85 3.43 4.92
CA ALA A 748 19.29 3.11 6.25
C ALA A 748 20.65 2.42 6.32
N ALA A 749 20.85 1.40 5.49
CA ALA A 749 22.11 0.70 5.33
C ALA A 749 23.21 1.68 4.89
N LEU A 750 22.92 2.56 3.95
CA LEU A 750 23.87 3.58 3.53
C LEU A 750 24.25 4.53 4.68
N ALA A 751 23.28 4.95 5.49
CA ALA A 751 23.53 5.80 6.66
C ALA A 751 24.41 5.11 7.71
N ALA A 752 24.12 3.84 8.01
CA ALA A 752 24.93 3.01 8.89
C ALA A 752 26.34 2.83 8.33
N ALA A 753 26.47 2.53 7.03
CA ALA A 753 27.75 2.38 6.36
C ALA A 753 28.57 3.67 6.37
N ASN A 754 27.96 4.82 6.09
CA ASN A 754 28.63 6.12 6.17
C ASN A 754 29.18 6.38 7.57
N THR A 755 28.37 6.09 8.59
CA THR A 755 28.77 6.24 10.00
C THR A 755 29.92 5.30 10.36
N LEU A 756 29.82 4.02 9.98
CA LEU A 756 30.87 3.02 10.22
C LEU A 756 32.18 3.40 9.53
N VAL A 757 32.12 3.76 8.24
CA VAL A 757 33.30 4.21 7.48
C VAL A 757 33.97 5.38 8.18
N MET A 758 33.19 6.37 8.61
CA MET A 758 33.70 7.55 9.29
C MET A 758 34.36 7.20 10.63
N THR A 759 33.73 6.33 11.42
CA THR A 759 34.30 5.88 12.70
C THR A 759 35.62 5.12 12.54
N VAL A 760 35.79 4.35 11.47
CA VAL A 760 37.06 3.65 11.18
C VAL A 760 38.15 4.64 10.73
N LEU A 761 37.79 5.61 9.89
CA LEU A 761 38.73 6.63 9.42
C LEU A 761 39.25 7.53 10.56
N ASP A 762 38.43 7.80 11.56
CA ASP A 762 38.82 8.54 12.77
C ASP A 762 39.92 7.82 13.58
N ARG A 763 40.00 6.49 13.47
CA ARG A 763 40.96 5.67 14.21
C ARG A 763 42.32 5.57 13.54
N ARG A 764 42.59 6.37 12.49
CA ARG A 764 43.86 6.34 11.76
C ARG A 764 45.08 6.49 12.68
N ARG A 765 45.02 7.40 13.66
CA ARG A 765 46.13 7.63 14.62
C ARG A 765 46.26 6.50 15.63
N GLU A 766 45.15 6.00 16.16
CA GLU A 766 45.12 4.86 17.09
C GLU A 766 45.68 3.58 16.43
N ILE A 767 45.22 3.27 15.22
CA ILE A 767 45.70 2.13 14.43
C ILE A 767 47.18 2.30 14.07
N ALA A 768 47.64 3.52 13.79
CA ALA A 768 49.05 3.79 13.56
C ALA A 768 49.90 3.54 14.81
N LEU A 769 49.44 3.99 15.99
CA LEU A 769 50.11 3.76 17.28
C LEU A 769 50.18 2.27 17.63
N LEU A 770 49.07 1.53 17.49
CA LEU A 770 49.05 0.08 17.71
C LEU A 770 50.04 -0.63 16.79
N ARG A 771 50.19 -0.18 15.54
CA ARG A 771 51.14 -0.76 14.59
C ARG A 771 52.59 -0.40 14.90
N LEU A 772 52.85 0.79 15.44
CA LEU A 772 54.17 1.18 15.95
C LEU A 772 54.55 0.34 17.19
N ALA A 773 53.56 -0.03 18.01
CA ALA A 773 53.72 -0.95 19.14
C ALA A 773 53.85 -2.43 18.74
N GLY A 774 53.88 -2.75 17.44
CA GLY A 774 54.15 -4.11 16.94
C GLY A 774 52.93 -4.93 16.51
N THR A 775 51.70 -4.40 16.57
CA THR A 775 50.52 -5.16 16.09
C THR A 775 50.56 -5.43 14.58
N THR A 776 50.30 -6.67 14.20
CA THR A 776 50.30 -7.08 12.79
C THR A 776 49.06 -6.60 12.04
N ARG A 777 49.15 -6.47 10.71
CA ARG A 777 47.99 -6.12 9.86
C ARG A 777 46.85 -7.13 9.99
N ARG A 778 47.15 -8.41 10.27
CA ARG A 778 46.15 -9.47 10.47
C ARG A 778 45.38 -9.27 11.78
N GLN A 779 46.08 -8.94 12.87
CA GLN A 779 45.47 -8.66 14.17
C GLN A 779 44.56 -7.43 14.13
N VAL A 780 44.99 -6.33 13.49
CA VAL A 780 44.13 -5.13 13.33
C VAL A 780 42.87 -5.44 12.53
N ARG A 781 42.97 -6.22 11.44
CA ARG A 781 41.77 -6.63 10.67
C ARG A 781 40.85 -7.54 11.47
N ALA A 782 41.39 -8.45 12.27
CA ALA A 782 40.60 -9.32 13.13
C ALA A 782 39.84 -8.52 14.19
N MET A 783 40.52 -7.56 14.84
CA MET A 783 39.90 -6.65 15.81
C MET A 783 38.74 -5.85 15.18
N LEU A 784 38.97 -5.22 14.01
CA LEU A 784 37.93 -4.47 13.31
C LEU A 784 36.73 -5.34 12.89
N ARG A 785 36.96 -6.61 12.53
CA ARG A 785 35.87 -7.55 12.22
C ARG A 785 35.03 -7.89 13.44
N TRP A 786 35.67 -8.17 14.57
CA TRP A 786 34.95 -8.44 15.82
C TRP A 786 34.13 -7.24 16.29
N GLU A 787 34.67 -6.03 16.14
CA GLU A 787 33.94 -4.79 16.44
C GLU A 787 32.72 -4.61 15.52
N ALA A 788 32.87 -4.85 14.21
CA ALA A 788 31.76 -4.81 13.27
C ALA A 788 30.69 -5.86 13.56
N LEU A 789 31.09 -7.09 13.92
CA LEU A 789 30.16 -8.17 14.33
C LEU A 789 29.42 -7.82 15.60
N LEU A 790 30.10 -7.21 16.58
CA LEU A 790 29.50 -6.76 17.83
C LEU A 790 28.45 -5.68 17.55
N ILE A 791 28.76 -4.69 16.72
CA ILE A 791 27.81 -3.64 16.31
C ILE A 791 26.59 -4.25 15.60
N ALA A 792 26.83 -5.17 14.65
CA ALA A 792 25.75 -5.85 13.93
C ALA A 792 24.85 -6.66 14.87
N LEU A 793 25.45 -7.42 15.80
CA LEU A 793 24.71 -8.24 16.77
C LEU A 793 23.85 -7.40 17.69
N ILE A 794 24.41 -6.34 18.29
CA ILE A 794 23.65 -5.45 19.18
C ILE A 794 22.54 -4.72 18.39
N GLY A 795 22.89 -4.24 17.20
CA GLY A 795 21.96 -3.57 16.30
C GLY A 795 20.75 -4.43 15.94
N LEU A 796 21.03 -5.64 15.45
CA LEU A 796 20.01 -6.62 15.06
C LEU A 796 19.20 -7.11 16.25
N ALA A 797 19.84 -7.49 17.37
CA ALA A 797 19.13 -8.00 18.54
C ALA A 797 18.18 -6.95 19.13
N THR A 798 18.68 -5.72 19.33
CA THR A 798 17.86 -4.63 19.88
C THR A 798 16.76 -4.22 18.90
N GLY A 799 17.08 -4.12 17.61
CA GLY A 799 16.11 -3.77 16.59
C GLY A 799 14.99 -4.80 16.48
N THR A 800 15.33 -6.09 16.44
CA THR A 800 14.34 -7.19 16.43
C THR A 800 13.50 -7.20 17.71
N ALA A 801 14.09 -6.93 18.88
CA ALA A 801 13.33 -6.83 20.12
C ALA A 801 12.27 -5.71 20.06
N ILE A 802 12.66 -4.52 19.60
CA ILE A 802 11.74 -3.38 19.42
C ILE A 802 10.64 -3.71 18.39
N ALA A 803 11.04 -4.33 17.27
CA ALA A 803 10.08 -4.76 16.25
C ALA A 803 9.07 -5.74 16.84
N TRP A 804 9.53 -6.76 17.57
CA TRP A 804 8.67 -7.77 18.19
C TRP A 804 7.70 -7.17 19.21
N THR A 805 8.19 -6.30 20.10
CA THR A 805 7.34 -5.63 21.10
C THR A 805 6.27 -4.75 20.47
N THR A 806 6.55 -4.18 19.29
CA THR A 806 5.59 -3.34 18.58
C THR A 806 4.63 -4.17 17.73
N LEU A 807 5.12 -5.24 17.09
CA LEU A 807 4.30 -6.06 16.18
C LEU A 807 3.24 -6.84 16.94
N THR A 808 3.55 -7.29 18.15
CA THR A 808 2.67 -8.16 18.94
C THR A 808 1.28 -7.56 19.19
N PRO A 809 1.12 -6.33 19.72
CA PRO A 809 -0.20 -5.73 19.88
C PRO A 809 -0.89 -5.46 18.54
N ILE A 810 -0.16 -5.02 17.51
CA ILE A 810 -0.76 -4.74 16.19
C ILE A 810 -1.33 -6.01 15.56
N THR A 811 -0.53 -7.07 15.51
CA THR A 811 -0.96 -8.35 14.91
C THR A 811 -2.08 -9.00 15.71
N ARG A 812 -2.03 -8.98 17.04
CA ARG A 812 -3.16 -9.46 17.85
C ARG A 812 -4.43 -8.64 17.62
N ALA A 813 -4.32 -7.32 17.49
CA ALA A 813 -5.48 -6.46 17.25
C ALA A 813 -6.09 -6.66 15.86
N LEU A 814 -5.28 -7.00 14.85
CA LEU A 814 -5.73 -7.16 13.46
C LEU A 814 -6.08 -8.61 13.10
N THR A 815 -5.48 -9.60 13.75
CA THR A 815 -5.60 -11.01 13.36
C THR A 815 -5.92 -11.96 14.50
N SER A 816 -5.98 -11.49 15.75
CA SER A 816 -6.07 -12.32 16.97
C SER A 816 -4.93 -13.33 17.15
N ALA A 817 -3.87 -13.27 16.32
CA ALA A 817 -2.74 -14.19 16.32
C ALA A 817 -1.42 -13.51 16.70
N SER A 818 -0.39 -14.32 16.97
CA SER A 818 0.97 -13.82 17.20
C SER A 818 1.67 -13.42 15.89
N PRO A 819 2.64 -12.49 15.95
CA PRO A 819 3.55 -12.18 14.85
C PRO A 819 4.13 -13.41 14.15
N TYR A 820 4.05 -13.45 12.82
CA TYR A 820 4.76 -14.42 11.99
C TYR A 820 5.96 -13.76 11.31
N VAL A 821 7.15 -14.30 11.58
CA VAL A 821 8.43 -13.82 11.03
C VAL A 821 8.98 -14.88 10.08
N PRO A 822 8.88 -14.69 8.75
CA PRO A 822 9.39 -15.64 7.78
C PRO A 822 10.92 -15.65 7.84
N LEU A 823 11.50 -16.81 8.14
CA LEU A 823 12.96 -16.98 8.14
C LEU A 823 13.56 -16.69 6.76
N GLY A 824 12.82 -16.97 5.68
CA GLY A 824 13.21 -16.68 4.30
C GLY A 824 13.44 -15.19 4.01
N THR A 825 12.77 -14.27 4.73
CA THR A 825 13.00 -12.82 4.62
C THR A 825 13.89 -12.28 5.72
N ALA A 826 13.75 -12.82 6.94
CA ALA A 826 14.49 -12.34 8.11
C ALA A 826 15.98 -12.66 8.02
N LEU A 827 16.35 -13.87 7.58
CA LEU A 827 17.76 -14.28 7.48
C LEU A 827 18.53 -13.47 6.41
N PRO A 828 18.02 -13.25 5.18
CA PRO A 828 18.68 -12.37 4.22
C PRO A 828 18.80 -10.93 4.70
N LEU A 829 17.79 -10.38 5.38
CA LEU A 829 17.86 -9.03 5.96
C LEU A 829 18.95 -8.94 7.04
N ALA A 830 18.98 -9.90 7.96
CA ALA A 830 20.00 -9.97 9.01
C ALA A 830 21.41 -10.17 8.44
N ALA A 831 21.55 -11.08 7.47
CA ALA A 831 22.80 -11.33 6.76
C ALA A 831 23.27 -10.09 5.98
N GLY A 832 22.36 -9.40 5.30
CA GLY A 832 22.64 -8.15 4.59
C GLY A 832 23.15 -7.06 5.52
N ALA A 833 22.51 -6.86 6.68
CA ALA A 833 22.97 -5.92 7.70
C ALA A 833 24.34 -6.28 8.27
N ALA A 834 24.60 -7.56 8.54
CA ALA A 834 25.90 -8.03 9.02
C ALA A 834 27.00 -7.86 7.95
N LEU A 835 26.71 -8.22 6.69
CA LEU A 835 27.62 -8.05 5.55
C LEU A 835 27.94 -6.58 5.30
N LEU A 836 26.94 -5.71 5.38
CA LEU A 836 27.12 -4.27 5.31
C LEU A 836 28.06 -3.76 6.41
N CYS A 837 27.84 -4.17 7.66
CA CYS A 837 28.71 -3.77 8.78
C CYS A 837 30.15 -4.22 8.55
N LEU A 838 30.34 -5.46 8.13
CA LEU A 838 31.64 -6.03 7.81
C LEU A 838 32.31 -5.31 6.64
N ALA A 839 31.59 -5.04 5.55
CA ALA A 839 32.11 -4.37 4.37
C ALA A 839 32.46 -2.90 4.64
N ALA A 840 31.55 -2.16 5.28
CA ALA A 840 31.72 -0.76 5.66
C ALA A 840 32.89 -0.56 6.62
N THR A 841 33.22 -1.56 7.43
CA THR A 841 34.37 -1.52 8.34
C THR A 841 35.66 -2.00 7.66
N ALA A 842 35.59 -3.08 6.86
CA ALA A 842 36.76 -3.72 6.28
C ALA A 842 37.39 -2.94 5.12
N LEU A 843 36.57 -2.27 4.29
CA LEU A 843 37.07 -1.46 3.15
C LEU A 843 37.96 -0.30 3.59
N PRO A 844 37.51 0.64 4.47
CA PRO A 844 38.38 1.70 4.97
C PRO A 844 39.53 1.15 5.82
N GLY A 845 39.29 0.09 6.60
CA GLY A 845 40.36 -0.58 7.36
C GLY A 845 41.49 -1.10 6.46
N ARG A 846 41.18 -1.70 5.31
CA ARG A 846 42.18 -2.12 4.32
C ARG A 846 42.93 -0.93 3.71
N ALA A 847 42.23 0.16 3.40
CA ALA A 847 42.84 1.37 2.87
C ALA A 847 43.85 1.99 3.87
N LEU A 848 43.46 2.11 5.14
CA LEU A 848 44.33 2.61 6.21
C LEU A 848 45.60 1.76 6.37
N LEU A 849 45.47 0.43 6.31
CA LEU A 849 46.58 -0.50 6.49
C LEU A 849 47.59 -0.50 5.32
N ARG A 850 47.22 0.02 4.14
CA ARG A 850 48.14 0.19 3.01
C ARG A 850 49.11 1.36 3.23
N SER A 851 48.73 2.37 4.02
CA SER A 851 49.59 3.51 4.33
C SER A 851 50.70 3.15 5.33
N ARG A 852 51.91 3.73 5.14
CA ARG A 852 53.05 3.57 6.06
C ARG A 852 52.72 4.27 7.40
N PRO A 853 53.02 3.65 8.57
CA PRO A 853 52.70 4.22 9.89
C PRO A 853 53.29 5.63 10.09
N THR A 854 54.49 5.86 9.54
CA THR A 854 55.27 7.10 9.67
C THR A 854 54.79 8.26 8.79
N ALA A 855 53.91 8.01 7.82
CA ALA A 855 53.39 9.04 6.90
C ALA A 855 52.16 9.80 7.46
N THR A 856 51.81 9.58 8.74
CA THR A 856 50.62 10.18 9.36
C THR A 856 50.99 11.44 10.15
N ARG A 857 51.02 12.60 9.48
CA ARG A 857 50.92 13.92 10.15
C ARG A 857 49.45 14.26 10.40
#